data_AF-A0AAD9QSG2-F1
#
_entry.id   AF-A0AAD9QSG2-F1
#
_cell.length_a   1.000
_cell.length_b   1.000
_cell.length_c   1.000
_cell.angle_alpha   90.00
_cell.angle_beta   90.00
_cell.angle_gamma   90.00
#
_symmetry.space_group_name_H-M   'P 1'
#
loop_
_entity.id
_entity.type
_entity.pdbx_description
1 polymer ?
#
loop_
_entity_poly.entity_id
_entity_poly.type
_entity_poly.pdbx_seq_one_letter_code
_entity_poly.pdbx_strand_id
1 'polypeptide(L)'
;MCTPRVIYGLSVVERYIMSTKEIYFAYGSNMNPDRMKKREAFFTTRVCGKLLGYRISFSFARPDGYGSANITPEKNSVVYGALYCLQSGGLDKLDVFEMVMQGCYRREKVTVETLEGEKIEATTYLVTDQYYQEGLVPRRDYLGHCLRGKDILPASYYEFLEEFERVCDTEDDKLERKFSSYDDHSEWSPRPYTIFKLLLSARLCSAFLSNLSDCDETFNYWEPMHYLMFGSGFQTWEYSPKYAIRSYAYVLLHTIPGKLQVHLFEANKILVFYFLRFVLSITCAACETYFYRGIMKQFGNHVARIAIVFMLFSTGMFISAAAFLPSTFAMYMVLLSYGGWFAGNNAVAVMATAAGALIGWPFSAILGLPIAWDLTVIAPLNIVLYNVFGKGGPSLYGVEPWTFYFLNGALNFNVAFPLALLSLPACEERFLFPIYPFFCLFGAVTVTEVQKLFHHLMFRNSRHHYSGSSTWFPVSICVLFSLLSLSRSSALFHGYHAPLDLYVEFNHMSSNLEHPFPADRYINLCVGKEWYRYPSSFFLPSDSNAANATQMIPTNMNDMNKEEPSRFISVSKCDFLVDLATERETEREPNFEKRFKEWEVVIKKPFLDAERSRRIFRAFYIPLVSSHYTTYVNYVLLRASQRGKAKRRAGKQMEESAR
;
A
#
# COMPACT_ATOMS: atom_id res chain seq x y z
N MET A 1 51.17 -30.35 -71.69
CA MET A 1 49.87 -30.73 -71.08
C MET A 1 49.55 -29.69 -70.01
N CYS A 2 48.45 -28.94 -70.01
CA CYS A 2 47.43 -28.68 -71.03
C CYS A 2 46.92 -27.23 -70.87
N THR A 3 46.77 -26.50 -71.97
CA THR A 3 45.80 -25.38 -72.14
C THR A 3 44.38 -25.96 -72.24
N PRO A 4 43.26 -25.21 -72.06
CA PRO A 4 43.02 -23.77 -72.28
C PRO A 4 42.45 -23.07 -71.01
N ARG A 5 41.69 -21.95 -70.99
CA ARG A 5 41.01 -21.11 -72.01
C ARG A 5 40.81 -19.66 -71.49
N VAL A 6 40.57 -18.71 -72.39
CA VAL A 6 40.14 -17.33 -72.06
C VAL A 6 38.60 -17.24 -72.04
N ILE A 7 38.03 -16.52 -71.06
CA ILE A 7 36.76 -15.80 -71.20
C ILE A 7 36.97 -14.38 -70.66
N TYR A 8 36.59 -13.38 -71.45
CA TYR A 8 36.63 -11.96 -71.10
C TYR A 8 35.50 -11.61 -70.12
N GLY A 9 35.72 -10.58 -69.29
CA GLY A 9 34.63 -9.75 -68.78
C GLY A 9 34.52 -9.69 -67.26
N LEU A 10 35.34 -8.86 -66.63
CA LEU A 10 34.97 -8.15 -65.40
C LEU A 10 34.97 -6.65 -65.71
N SER A 11 33.91 -5.98 -65.26
CA SER A 11 33.40 -4.77 -65.91
C SER A 11 34.01 -3.48 -65.38
N VAL A 12 33.70 -2.35 -66.03
CA VAL A 12 33.99 -1.00 -65.50
C VAL A 12 33.34 -0.81 -64.12
N VAL A 13 32.21 -1.47 -63.83
CA VAL A 13 31.48 -1.40 -62.56
C VAL A 13 32.31 -1.97 -61.40
N GLU A 14 33.09 -3.03 -61.62
CA GLU A 14 33.92 -3.61 -60.55
C GLU A 14 35.15 -2.78 -60.19
N ARG A 15 35.66 -1.98 -61.13
CA ARG A 15 36.63 -0.91 -60.81
C ARG A 15 35.96 0.31 -60.16
N TYR A 16 34.66 0.53 -60.39
CA TYR A 16 33.91 1.63 -59.79
C TYR A 16 33.55 1.36 -58.31
N ILE A 17 33.24 0.11 -57.95
CA ILE A 17 32.97 -0.36 -56.58
C ILE A 17 34.16 -0.12 -55.62
N MET A 18 35.37 0.11 -56.13
CA MET A 18 36.61 0.18 -55.32
C MET A 18 37.08 1.59 -54.90
N SER A 19 36.33 2.69 -55.06
CA SER A 19 36.86 4.02 -54.65
C SER A 19 35.92 5.09 -54.07
N THR A 20 34.61 4.90 -53.97
CA THR A 20 33.72 5.88 -53.31
C THR A 20 33.71 5.70 -51.79
N LYS A 21 34.71 6.29 -51.10
CA LYS A 21 34.64 6.53 -49.65
C LYS A 21 33.57 7.57 -49.37
N GLU A 22 32.46 7.16 -48.77
CA GLU A 22 31.39 8.06 -48.38
C GLU A 22 31.73 8.74 -47.05
N ILE A 23 31.98 10.05 -47.08
CA ILE A 23 32.20 10.84 -45.86
C ILE A 23 30.86 11.38 -45.37
N TYR A 24 30.52 11.09 -44.11
CA TYR A 24 29.26 11.47 -43.47
C TYR A 24 29.53 12.26 -42.18
N PHE A 25 28.86 13.40 -42.02
CA PHE A 25 28.92 14.22 -40.81
C PHE A 25 27.62 14.09 -39.99
N ALA A 26 27.72 13.49 -38.81
CA ALA A 26 26.61 13.36 -37.86
C ALA A 26 26.71 14.37 -36.73
N TYR A 27 25.69 15.22 -36.57
CA TYR A 27 25.58 16.20 -35.48
C TYR A 27 24.46 15.88 -34.48
N GLY A 28 23.66 14.83 -34.73
CA GLY A 28 22.52 14.42 -33.90
C GLY A 28 22.67 12.98 -33.36
N SER A 29 21.56 12.23 -33.30
CA SER A 29 21.55 10.88 -32.69
C SER A 29 22.53 9.86 -33.32
N ASN A 30 23.02 10.10 -34.54
CA ASN A 30 24.01 9.28 -35.23
C ASN A 30 25.46 9.52 -34.74
N MET A 31 25.70 10.48 -33.84
CA MET A 31 26.96 10.57 -33.09
C MET A 31 27.22 9.33 -32.22
N ASN A 32 26.17 8.56 -31.92
CA ASN A 32 26.24 7.27 -31.24
C ASN A 32 26.72 6.14 -32.19
N PRO A 33 27.91 5.55 -31.97
CA PRO A 33 28.45 4.50 -32.83
C PRO A 33 27.67 3.18 -32.76
N ASP A 34 27.00 2.88 -31.64
CA ASP A 34 26.14 1.70 -31.50
C ASP A 34 24.87 1.82 -32.36
N ARG A 35 24.36 3.06 -32.51
CA ARG A 35 23.21 3.37 -33.39
C ARG A 35 23.60 3.19 -34.86
N MET A 36 24.79 3.64 -35.27
CA MET A 36 25.32 3.44 -36.62
C MET A 36 25.46 1.95 -36.98
N LYS A 37 26.06 1.15 -36.09
CA LYS A 37 26.16 -0.31 -36.27
C LYS A 37 24.80 -0.99 -36.42
N LYS A 38 23.81 -0.63 -35.59
CA LYS A 38 22.43 -1.17 -35.69
C LYS A 38 21.69 -0.78 -36.96
N ARG A 39 22.11 0.31 -37.63
CA ARG A 39 21.57 0.76 -38.92
C ARG A 39 22.29 0.16 -40.13
N GLU A 40 23.21 -0.78 -39.91
CA GLU A 40 24.09 -1.37 -40.95
C GLU A 40 24.99 -0.35 -41.67
N ALA A 41 25.08 0.89 -41.15
CA ALA A 41 25.95 1.94 -41.64
C ALA A 41 27.37 1.76 -41.07
N PHE A 42 28.06 0.72 -41.55
CA PHE A 42 29.41 0.39 -41.11
C PHE A 42 30.43 1.47 -41.53
N PHE A 43 31.36 1.78 -40.64
CA PHE A 43 32.34 2.84 -40.79
C PHE A 43 33.75 2.36 -40.41
N THR A 44 34.77 2.93 -41.04
CA THR A 44 36.19 2.63 -40.75
C THR A 44 36.80 3.62 -39.77
N THR A 45 36.34 4.88 -39.80
CA THR A 45 36.78 5.95 -38.88
C THR A 45 35.59 6.70 -38.31
N ARG A 46 35.76 7.23 -37.10
CA ARG A 46 34.84 8.15 -36.40
C ARG A 46 35.70 9.15 -35.65
N VAL A 47 35.79 10.38 -36.15
CA VAL A 47 36.63 11.45 -35.57
C VAL A 47 35.80 12.71 -35.31
N CYS A 48 36.35 13.66 -34.58
CA CYS A 48 35.72 14.97 -34.40
C CYS A 48 35.74 15.76 -35.73
N GLY A 49 34.59 16.27 -36.13
CA GLY A 49 34.45 17.25 -37.21
C GLY A 49 33.83 18.54 -36.70
N LYS A 50 34.26 19.67 -37.27
CA LYS A 50 33.81 21.03 -36.95
C LYS A 50 33.22 21.69 -38.19
N LEU A 51 31.92 21.99 -38.16
CA LEU A 51 31.20 22.67 -39.23
C LEU A 51 31.01 24.15 -38.86
N LEU A 52 31.57 25.04 -39.68
CA LEU A 52 31.51 26.50 -39.48
C LEU A 52 30.28 27.12 -40.17
N GLY A 53 29.68 28.14 -39.55
CA GLY A 53 28.57 28.89 -40.14
C GLY A 53 27.19 28.24 -39.97
N TYR A 54 27.06 27.29 -39.04
CA TYR A 54 25.82 26.60 -38.72
C TYR A 54 25.60 26.58 -37.20
N ARG A 55 24.33 26.47 -36.80
CA ARG A 55 23.88 26.21 -35.42
C ARG A 55 23.05 24.93 -35.39
N ILE A 56 23.22 24.13 -34.34
CA ILE A 56 22.33 22.99 -34.05
C ILE A 56 21.04 23.47 -33.38
N SER A 57 19.90 22.95 -33.83
CA SER A 57 18.58 23.16 -33.22
C SER A 57 17.81 21.85 -33.19
N PHE A 58 16.76 21.75 -32.38
CA PHE A 58 15.90 20.56 -32.36
C PHE A 58 14.63 20.79 -33.19
N SER A 59 14.79 21.32 -34.42
CA SER A 59 13.66 21.85 -35.21
C SER A 59 12.94 20.84 -36.12
N PHE A 60 13.22 19.53 -36.02
CA PHE A 60 12.46 18.52 -36.75
C PHE A 60 11.23 18.08 -35.96
N ALA A 61 10.04 18.48 -36.43
CA ALA A 61 8.78 18.15 -35.76
C ALA A 61 8.45 16.65 -35.84
N ARG A 62 8.36 16.00 -34.67
CA ARG A 62 7.82 14.64 -34.53
C ARG A 62 6.31 14.68 -34.19
N PRO A 63 5.52 13.65 -34.56
CA PRO A 63 4.09 13.59 -34.25
C PRO A 63 3.72 13.61 -32.76
N ASP A 64 4.70 13.42 -31.87
CA ASP A 64 4.55 13.43 -30.41
C ASP A 64 4.86 14.79 -29.77
N GLY A 65 5.10 15.84 -30.57
CA GLY A 65 5.37 17.19 -30.12
C GLY A 65 6.82 17.49 -29.73
N TYR A 66 7.76 16.56 -29.95
CA TYR A 66 9.18 16.76 -29.66
C TYR A 66 10.02 17.03 -30.92
N GLY A 67 11.20 17.60 -30.70
CA GLY A 67 12.17 17.95 -31.73
C GLY A 67 13.26 16.90 -31.94
N SER A 68 13.57 16.52 -33.19
CA SER A 68 14.85 15.87 -33.52
C SER A 68 15.88 16.91 -34.02
N ALA A 69 17.16 16.58 -33.94
CA ALA A 69 18.25 17.50 -34.27
C ALA A 69 18.22 17.89 -35.76
N ASN A 70 18.50 19.17 -36.01
CA ASN A 70 18.69 19.82 -37.31
C ASN A 70 19.89 20.78 -37.22
N ILE A 71 20.39 21.25 -38.37
CA ILE A 71 21.32 22.38 -38.45
C ILE A 71 20.75 23.49 -39.34
N THR A 72 20.88 24.73 -38.90
CA THR A 72 20.48 25.92 -39.66
C THR A 72 21.69 26.84 -39.87
N PRO A 73 21.80 27.56 -41.01
CA PRO A 73 22.88 28.51 -41.23
C PRO A 73 22.84 29.67 -40.22
N GLU A 74 23.98 29.95 -39.58
CA GLU A 74 24.14 31.10 -38.69
C GLU A 74 25.59 31.60 -38.71
N LYS A 75 25.76 32.91 -38.93
CA LYS A 75 27.09 33.54 -38.98
C LYS A 75 27.77 33.46 -37.62
N ASN A 76 29.05 33.09 -37.62
CA ASN A 76 29.92 32.91 -36.44
C ASN A 76 29.55 31.73 -35.51
N SER A 77 28.52 30.94 -35.83
CA SER A 77 28.20 29.71 -35.09
C SER A 77 28.99 28.50 -35.60
N VAL A 78 29.14 27.49 -34.74
CA VAL A 78 29.91 26.26 -35.01
C VAL A 78 29.14 25.05 -34.49
N VAL A 79 29.05 24.00 -35.31
CA VAL A 79 28.52 22.68 -34.93
C VAL A 79 29.66 21.68 -34.91
N TYR A 80 29.90 21.05 -33.75
CA TYR A 80 30.78 19.88 -33.66
C TYR A 80 29.96 18.59 -33.78
N GLY A 81 30.57 17.57 -34.38
CA GLY A 81 29.91 16.29 -34.64
C GLY A 81 30.89 15.16 -34.95
N ALA A 82 30.35 13.98 -35.24
CA ALA A 82 31.09 12.81 -35.66
C ALA A 82 31.28 12.80 -37.18
N LEU A 83 32.53 12.89 -37.64
CA LEU A 83 32.90 12.69 -39.03
C LEU A 83 33.24 11.21 -39.24
N TYR A 84 32.45 10.53 -40.08
CA TYR A 84 32.56 9.12 -40.40
C TYR A 84 33.09 8.90 -41.82
N CYS A 85 34.02 7.96 -41.99
CA CYS A 85 34.27 7.33 -43.28
C CYS A 85 33.43 6.05 -43.35
N LEU A 86 32.32 6.08 -44.08
CA LEU A 86 31.44 4.93 -44.27
C LEU A 86 32.02 3.96 -45.32
N GLN A 87 31.57 2.71 -45.24
CA GLN A 87 31.70 1.76 -46.34
C GLN A 87 30.69 2.10 -47.46
N SER A 88 30.94 1.63 -48.68
CA SER A 88 30.10 1.93 -49.85
C SER A 88 28.63 1.53 -49.62
N GLY A 89 27.69 2.43 -49.95
CA GLY A 89 26.26 2.26 -49.70
C GLY A 89 25.82 2.60 -48.27
N GLY A 90 26.71 3.18 -47.45
CA GLY A 90 26.42 3.55 -46.06
C GLY A 90 25.41 4.70 -45.96
N LEU A 91 25.49 5.70 -46.84
CA LEU A 91 24.51 6.78 -46.94
C LEU A 91 23.13 6.27 -47.39
N ASP A 92 23.08 5.30 -48.29
CA ASP A 92 21.82 4.72 -48.79
C ASP A 92 21.08 3.95 -47.67
N LYS A 93 21.83 3.33 -46.74
CA LYS A 93 21.26 2.78 -45.50
C LYS A 93 20.72 3.88 -44.58
N LEU A 94 21.43 5.00 -44.45
CA LEU A 94 21.00 6.12 -43.59
C LEU A 94 19.76 6.85 -44.12
N ASP A 95 19.61 6.99 -45.44
CA ASP A 95 18.45 7.66 -46.07
C ASP A 95 17.10 7.04 -45.66
N VAL A 96 17.07 5.73 -45.40
CA VAL A 96 15.89 5.01 -44.89
C VAL A 96 15.52 5.49 -43.48
N PHE A 97 16.51 5.77 -42.64
CA PHE A 97 16.31 6.19 -41.25
C PHE A 97 16.14 7.70 -41.07
N GLU A 98 16.72 8.51 -41.96
CA GLU A 98 16.47 9.96 -42.03
C GLU A 98 15.24 10.30 -42.91
N MET A 99 14.56 9.27 -43.44
CA MET A 99 13.27 9.37 -44.14
C MET A 99 13.32 10.31 -45.36
N VAL A 100 14.37 10.18 -46.17
CA VAL A 100 14.66 11.07 -47.32
C VAL A 100 13.59 10.93 -48.42
N MET A 101 13.14 9.70 -48.70
CA MET A 101 12.07 9.43 -49.68
C MET A 101 10.70 9.98 -49.25
N GLN A 102 10.49 10.19 -47.95
CA GLN A 102 9.31 10.82 -47.37
C GLN A 102 9.46 12.34 -47.26
N GLY A 103 10.61 12.90 -47.66
CA GLY A 103 10.89 14.33 -47.63
C GLY A 103 11.16 14.89 -46.24
N CYS A 104 11.44 14.07 -45.22
CA CYS A 104 11.68 14.55 -43.85
C CYS A 104 13.02 15.31 -43.72
N TYR A 105 14.09 14.71 -44.25
CA TYR A 105 15.41 15.31 -44.38
C TYR A 105 15.89 15.21 -45.84
N ARG A 106 16.77 16.12 -46.24
CA ARG A 106 17.51 16.07 -47.52
C ARG A 106 19.01 15.89 -47.27
N ARG A 107 19.71 15.18 -48.15
CA ARG A 107 21.19 15.17 -48.19
C ARG A 107 21.68 16.57 -48.57
N GLU A 108 22.71 17.05 -47.90
CA GLU A 108 23.37 18.34 -48.15
C GLU A 108 24.89 18.13 -48.13
N LYS A 109 25.63 18.80 -49.00
CA LYS A 109 27.11 18.76 -48.99
C LYS A 109 27.64 19.92 -48.14
N VAL A 110 28.48 19.60 -47.15
CA VAL A 110 29.09 20.57 -46.25
C VAL A 110 30.60 20.38 -46.19
N THR A 111 31.34 21.48 -46.01
CA THR A 111 32.78 21.43 -45.75
C THR A 111 33.00 21.40 -44.23
N VAL A 112 33.60 20.31 -43.75
CA VAL A 112 33.87 20.08 -42.32
C VAL A 112 35.38 20.17 -42.09
N GLU A 113 35.78 20.87 -41.04
CA GLU A 113 37.17 21.02 -40.62
C GLU A 113 37.50 19.95 -39.56
N THR A 114 38.62 19.23 -39.70
CA THR A 114 39.13 18.33 -38.65
C THR A 114 39.81 19.14 -37.54
N LEU A 115 40.12 18.51 -36.39
CA LEU A 115 40.90 19.16 -35.32
C LEU A 115 42.32 19.54 -35.76
N GLU A 116 42.82 18.96 -36.85
CA GLU A 116 44.13 19.23 -37.44
C GLU A 116 44.08 20.35 -38.51
N GLY A 117 42.88 20.93 -38.76
CA GLY A 117 42.67 22.02 -39.71
C GLY A 117 42.47 21.58 -41.17
N GLU A 118 42.40 20.27 -41.44
CA GLU A 118 42.09 19.75 -42.77
C GLU A 118 40.60 19.96 -43.10
N LYS A 119 40.31 20.42 -44.33
CA LYS A 119 38.93 20.65 -44.80
C LYS A 119 38.48 19.51 -45.71
N ILE A 120 37.45 18.81 -45.28
CA ILE A 120 36.91 17.62 -45.93
C ILE A 120 35.46 17.89 -46.38
N GLU A 121 35.13 17.55 -47.63
CA GLU A 121 33.75 17.56 -48.09
C GLU A 121 33.01 16.33 -47.54
N ALA A 122 31.89 16.56 -46.85
CA ALA A 122 31.07 15.53 -46.22
C ALA A 122 29.60 15.69 -46.58
N THR A 123 28.89 14.58 -46.69
CA THR A 123 27.42 14.58 -46.73
C THR A 123 26.88 14.74 -45.32
N THR A 124 25.83 15.55 -45.15
CA THR A 124 25.02 15.66 -43.94
C THR A 124 23.54 15.67 -44.31
N TYR A 125 22.66 15.74 -43.31
CA TYR A 125 21.21 15.81 -43.51
C TYR A 125 20.65 17.12 -42.94
N LEU A 126 19.79 17.81 -43.67
CA LEU A 126 19.03 18.98 -43.20
C LEU A 126 17.53 18.69 -43.26
N VAL A 127 16.78 19.17 -42.28
CA VAL A 127 15.31 19.13 -42.28
C VAL A 127 14.74 19.93 -43.45
N THR A 128 13.66 19.44 -44.06
CA THR A 128 12.92 20.19 -45.08
C THR A 128 11.88 21.13 -44.46
N ASP A 129 11.52 22.18 -45.18
CA ASP A 129 10.62 23.23 -44.69
C ASP A 129 9.23 22.71 -44.26
N GLN A 130 8.79 21.57 -44.80
CA GLN A 130 7.53 20.90 -44.42
C GLN A 130 7.54 20.33 -42.98
N TYR A 131 8.71 19.94 -42.48
CA TYR A 131 8.87 19.32 -41.15
C TYR A 131 9.67 20.22 -40.18
N TYR A 132 9.97 21.46 -40.59
CA TYR A 132 10.65 22.45 -39.78
C TYR A 132 9.66 23.13 -38.81
N GLN A 133 9.97 23.09 -37.52
CA GLN A 133 9.26 23.86 -36.50
C GLN A 133 10.25 24.39 -35.46
N GLU A 134 10.18 25.69 -35.19
CA GLU A 134 11.05 26.36 -34.21
C GLU A 134 10.50 26.24 -32.78
N GLY A 135 11.38 26.32 -31.77
CA GLY A 135 11.02 26.25 -30.35
C GLY A 135 10.77 24.85 -29.78
N LEU A 136 10.96 23.78 -30.56
CA LEU A 136 10.85 22.40 -30.09
C LEU A 136 12.05 21.96 -29.23
N VAL A 137 11.81 21.01 -28.31
CA VAL A 137 12.80 20.41 -27.41
C VAL A 137 12.95 18.90 -27.68
N PRO A 138 14.14 18.31 -27.50
CA PRO A 138 14.33 16.88 -27.71
C PRO A 138 13.76 16.04 -26.57
N ARG A 139 13.38 14.80 -26.86
CA ARG A 139 13.20 13.78 -25.82
C ARG A 139 14.54 13.41 -25.18
N ARG A 140 14.50 13.01 -23.91
CA ARG A 140 15.67 12.59 -23.14
C ARG A 140 16.42 11.38 -23.72
N ASP A 141 15.70 10.39 -24.23
CA ASP A 141 16.28 9.20 -24.89
C ASP A 141 17.01 9.58 -26.19
N TYR A 142 16.42 10.45 -27.00
CA TYR A 142 17.04 11.00 -28.21
C TYR A 142 18.29 11.83 -27.89
N LEU A 143 18.23 12.71 -26.88
CA LEU A 143 19.39 13.48 -26.42
C LEU A 143 20.51 12.57 -25.90
N GLY A 144 20.17 11.49 -25.17
CA GLY A 144 21.12 10.47 -24.73
C GLY A 144 21.87 9.77 -25.87
N HIS A 145 21.31 9.72 -27.09
CA HIS A 145 22.07 9.29 -28.28
C HIS A 145 23.01 10.38 -28.81
N CYS A 146 22.67 11.67 -28.69
CA CYS A 146 23.58 12.76 -29.05
C CYS A 146 24.78 12.82 -28.08
N LEU A 147 24.53 12.71 -26.77
CA LEU A 147 25.57 12.73 -25.73
C LEU A 147 26.56 11.55 -25.79
N ARG A 148 26.27 10.51 -26.58
CA ARG A 148 27.23 9.44 -26.91
C ARG A 148 28.37 9.90 -27.85
N GLY A 149 28.44 11.18 -28.19
CA GLY A 149 29.62 11.85 -28.76
C GLY A 149 30.69 12.29 -27.74
N LYS A 150 30.51 12.06 -26.43
CA LYS A 150 31.42 12.54 -25.36
C LYS A 150 32.90 12.24 -25.56
N ASP A 151 33.22 11.15 -26.25
CA ASP A 151 34.58 10.68 -26.51
C ASP A 151 35.29 11.40 -27.68
N ILE A 152 34.55 12.14 -28.50
CA ILE A 152 35.06 12.86 -29.69
C ILE A 152 34.76 14.36 -29.68
N LEU A 153 33.80 14.84 -28.89
CA LEU A 153 33.41 16.25 -28.85
C LEU A 153 34.31 17.05 -27.88
N PRO A 154 34.62 18.34 -28.17
CA PRO A 154 35.25 19.21 -27.20
C PRO A 154 34.38 19.36 -25.94
N ALA A 155 35.00 19.43 -24.76
CA ALA A 155 34.30 19.48 -23.48
C ALA A 155 33.23 20.60 -23.42
N SER A 156 33.57 21.81 -23.86
CA SER A 156 32.65 22.96 -23.90
C SER A 156 31.45 22.77 -24.83
N TYR A 157 31.59 21.99 -25.89
CA TYR A 157 30.47 21.68 -26.79
C TYR A 157 29.62 20.51 -26.27
N TYR A 158 30.25 19.54 -25.59
CA TYR A 158 29.52 18.50 -24.88
C TYR A 158 28.67 19.10 -23.75
N GLU A 159 29.23 20.01 -22.95
CA GLU A 159 28.51 20.75 -21.90
C GLU A 159 27.32 21.52 -22.45
N PHE A 160 27.48 22.22 -23.58
CA PHE A 160 26.38 22.88 -24.30
C PHE A 160 25.26 21.91 -24.73
N LEU A 161 25.59 20.70 -25.20
CA LEU A 161 24.58 19.68 -25.49
C LEU A 161 23.90 19.13 -24.21
N GLU A 162 24.64 19.04 -23.11
CA GLU A 162 24.14 18.57 -21.82
C GLU A 162 23.16 19.58 -21.17
N GLU A 163 23.28 20.88 -21.47
CA GLU A 163 22.31 21.89 -21.01
C GLU A 163 20.88 21.60 -21.48
N PHE A 164 20.70 20.94 -22.62
CA PHE A 164 19.37 20.54 -23.11
C PHE A 164 18.69 19.49 -22.20
N GLU A 165 19.41 18.74 -21.36
CA GLU A 165 18.78 17.83 -20.37
C GLU A 165 17.84 18.57 -19.41
N ARG A 166 18.07 19.87 -19.18
CA ARG A 166 17.22 20.72 -18.33
C ARG A 166 15.82 20.92 -18.92
N VAL A 167 15.66 20.82 -20.24
CA VAL A 167 14.39 21.09 -20.97
C VAL A 167 13.72 19.84 -21.57
N CYS A 168 14.32 18.65 -21.46
CA CYS A 168 13.83 17.38 -22.04
C CYS A 168 12.62 16.72 -21.34
N ASP A 169 11.93 17.39 -20.40
CA ASP A 169 10.95 16.73 -19.53
C ASP A 169 9.58 16.42 -20.16
N THR A 170 9.15 15.17 -20.04
CA THR A 170 7.78 14.71 -20.27
C THR A 170 6.82 15.17 -19.16
N GLU A 171 5.50 14.95 -19.27
CA GLU A 171 4.58 15.20 -18.15
C GLU A 171 4.77 14.21 -17.00
N ASP A 172 5.13 12.95 -17.28
CA ASP A 172 5.46 11.95 -16.26
C ASP A 172 6.80 12.28 -15.57
N ASP A 173 7.82 12.71 -16.32
CA ASP A 173 9.05 13.26 -15.75
C ASP A 173 8.77 14.55 -14.97
N LYS A 174 7.84 15.43 -15.40
CA LYS A 174 7.40 16.57 -14.57
C LYS A 174 6.67 16.12 -13.32
N LEU A 175 5.99 14.97 -13.32
CA LEU A 175 5.40 14.40 -12.12
C LEU A 175 6.51 13.88 -11.19
N GLU A 176 7.39 13.00 -11.67
CA GLU A 176 8.51 12.45 -10.89
C GLU A 176 9.49 13.54 -10.44
N ARG A 177 9.78 14.53 -11.29
CA ARG A 177 10.63 15.69 -10.98
C ARG A 177 9.90 16.76 -10.16
N LYS A 178 8.57 16.75 -10.05
CA LYS A 178 7.82 17.54 -9.03
C LYS A 178 7.70 16.79 -7.70
N PHE A 179 7.86 15.46 -7.70
CA PHE A 179 8.17 14.69 -6.50
C PHE A 179 9.66 14.81 -6.10
N SER A 180 10.59 14.97 -7.06
CA SER A 180 12.05 15.01 -6.83
C SER A 180 12.63 16.42 -6.64
N SER A 181 12.05 17.48 -7.23
CA SER A 181 12.43 18.87 -6.92
C SER A 181 11.93 19.33 -5.56
N TYR A 182 11.12 18.52 -4.89
CA TYR A 182 10.88 18.62 -3.46
C TYR A 182 12.10 18.21 -2.63
N ASP A 183 13.06 17.45 -3.17
CA ASP A 183 14.26 16.99 -2.45
C ASP A 183 15.46 17.95 -2.56
N ASP A 184 15.52 18.89 -3.52
CA ASP A 184 16.74 19.71 -3.74
C ASP A 184 17.01 20.73 -2.61
N HIS A 185 16.01 20.98 -1.74
CA HIS A 185 16.15 21.76 -0.51
C HIS A 185 15.51 21.10 0.73
N SER A 186 15.11 19.81 0.67
CA SER A 186 14.38 19.18 1.79
C SER A 186 15.00 17.88 2.31
N GLU A 187 14.59 17.52 3.52
CA GLU A 187 15.17 16.42 4.28
C GLU A 187 14.82 15.06 3.67
N TRP A 188 15.84 14.19 3.53
CA TRP A 188 15.71 12.82 3.02
C TRP A 188 14.46 12.11 3.53
N SER A 189 13.68 11.50 2.62
CA SER A 189 12.54 10.64 2.95
C SER A 189 12.66 9.24 2.32
N PRO A 190 12.13 8.18 2.98
CA PRO A 190 12.06 6.86 2.37
C PRO A 190 11.11 6.82 1.16
N ARG A 191 11.57 6.22 0.05
CA ARG A 191 10.75 6.02 -1.15
C ARG A 191 9.49 5.18 -0.84
N PRO A 192 8.33 5.45 -1.48
CA PRO A 192 7.08 4.73 -1.22
C PRO A 192 7.19 3.21 -1.36
N TYR A 193 7.98 2.69 -2.29
CA TYR A 193 8.23 1.25 -2.46
C TYR A 193 8.96 0.62 -1.26
N THR A 194 9.88 1.34 -0.64
CA THR A 194 10.54 0.90 0.60
C THR A 194 9.55 0.88 1.76
N ILE A 195 8.70 1.91 1.86
CA ILE A 195 7.64 1.99 2.87
C ILE A 195 6.62 0.87 2.71
N PHE A 196 6.19 0.56 1.48
CA PHE A 196 5.30 -0.57 1.21
C PHE A 196 5.86 -1.90 1.73
N LYS A 197 7.15 -2.17 1.52
CA LYS A 197 7.79 -3.40 2.04
C LYS A 197 7.81 -3.45 3.57
N LEU A 198 8.14 -2.33 4.23
CA LEU A 198 8.19 -2.25 5.69
C LEU A 198 6.81 -2.39 6.32
N LEU A 199 5.79 -1.74 5.76
CA LEU A 199 4.41 -1.92 6.20
C LEU A 199 3.96 -3.34 5.93
N LEU A 200 4.13 -3.85 4.71
CA LEU A 200 3.71 -5.20 4.34
C LEU A 200 4.28 -6.26 5.28
N SER A 201 5.56 -6.19 5.67
CA SER A 201 6.12 -7.14 6.64
C SER A 201 5.43 -7.05 8.00
N ALA A 202 5.20 -5.84 8.54
CA ALA A 202 4.49 -5.65 9.81
C ALA A 202 3.02 -6.09 9.76
N ARG A 203 2.32 -5.84 8.64
CA ARG A 203 0.91 -6.24 8.45
C ARG A 203 0.79 -7.76 8.26
N LEU A 204 1.70 -8.39 7.52
CA LEU A 204 1.76 -9.86 7.45
C LEU A 204 2.05 -10.50 8.83
N CYS A 205 2.91 -9.88 9.66
CA CYS A 205 3.06 -10.31 11.05
C CYS A 205 1.77 -10.17 11.86
N SER A 206 0.95 -9.13 11.61
CA SER A 206 -0.38 -9.01 12.23
C SER A 206 -1.33 -10.14 11.81
N ALA A 207 -1.36 -10.53 10.53
CA ALA A 207 -2.22 -11.61 10.06
C ALA A 207 -2.03 -12.92 10.85
N PHE A 208 -0.79 -13.23 11.23
CA PHE A 208 -0.46 -14.37 12.08
C PHE A 208 -0.65 -14.11 13.58
N LEU A 209 -0.13 -13.00 14.11
CA LEU A 209 0.07 -12.80 15.56
C LEU A 209 -1.05 -12.01 16.25
N SER A 210 -1.93 -11.32 15.52
CA SER A 210 -3.05 -10.59 16.15
C SER A 210 -4.18 -11.54 16.52
N ASN A 211 -4.72 -11.36 17.72
CA ASN A 211 -5.82 -12.18 18.26
C ASN A 211 -7.17 -11.71 17.72
N LEU A 212 -8.13 -12.62 17.66
CA LEU A 212 -9.55 -12.27 17.52
C LEU A 212 -10.03 -11.67 18.85
N SER A 213 -10.04 -10.34 18.93
CA SER A 213 -10.45 -9.59 20.14
C SER A 213 -11.93 -9.20 20.16
N ASP A 214 -12.60 -9.32 19.02
CA ASP A 214 -14.00 -8.95 18.83
C ASP A 214 -14.84 -10.19 18.49
N CYS A 215 -15.89 -10.43 19.26
CA CYS A 215 -16.82 -11.53 19.02
C CYS A 215 -17.64 -11.30 17.73
N ASP A 216 -17.81 -10.04 17.30
CA ASP A 216 -18.44 -9.72 16.03
C ASP A 216 -17.61 -10.26 14.85
N GLU A 217 -16.28 -10.18 14.91
CA GLU A 217 -15.40 -10.71 13.87
C GLU A 217 -15.65 -12.21 13.66
N THR A 218 -15.75 -12.98 14.75
CA THR A 218 -16.11 -14.39 14.69
C THR A 218 -17.55 -14.61 14.23
N PHE A 219 -18.53 -14.22 15.04
CA PHE A 219 -19.91 -14.69 14.86
C PHE A 219 -20.64 -13.97 13.73
N ASN A 220 -20.29 -12.71 13.42
CA ASN A 220 -20.95 -11.93 12.37
C ASN A 220 -20.15 -11.86 11.05
N TYR A 221 -18.89 -12.33 10.99
CA TYR A 221 -18.11 -12.35 9.72
C TYR A 221 -17.48 -13.70 9.39
N TRP A 222 -16.68 -14.30 10.28
CA TRP A 222 -16.08 -15.62 10.02
C TRP A 222 -17.12 -16.74 9.92
N GLU A 223 -18.11 -16.80 10.81
CA GLU A 223 -19.14 -17.85 10.79
C GLU A 223 -20.11 -17.74 9.60
N PRO A 224 -20.62 -16.56 9.20
CA PRO A 224 -21.37 -16.40 7.96
C PRO A 224 -20.56 -16.72 6.71
N MET A 225 -19.25 -16.43 6.71
CA MET A 225 -18.38 -16.83 5.61
C MET A 225 -18.17 -18.35 5.57
N HIS A 226 -17.93 -19.00 6.72
CA HIS A 226 -17.83 -20.45 6.81
C HIS A 226 -19.11 -21.12 6.28
N TYR A 227 -20.29 -20.57 6.60
CA TYR A 227 -21.56 -21.02 6.06
C TYR A 227 -21.65 -20.87 4.53
N LEU A 228 -21.27 -19.70 3.98
CA LEU A 228 -21.28 -19.48 2.53
C LEU A 228 -20.26 -20.36 1.79
N MET A 229 -19.21 -20.85 2.44
CA MET A 229 -18.17 -21.71 1.86
C MET A 229 -18.47 -23.21 2.00
N PHE A 230 -18.86 -23.67 3.19
CA PHE A 230 -18.94 -25.08 3.56
C PHE A 230 -20.36 -25.56 3.93
N GLY A 231 -21.36 -24.66 3.95
CA GLY A 231 -22.75 -24.98 4.27
C GLY A 231 -23.09 -25.12 5.76
N SER A 232 -22.12 -24.81 6.65
CA SER A 232 -22.20 -24.95 8.10
C SER A 232 -21.68 -23.69 8.81
N GLY A 233 -22.17 -23.37 10.01
CA GLY A 233 -21.67 -22.24 10.80
C GLY A 233 -22.55 -21.96 12.02
N PHE A 234 -22.12 -21.08 12.91
CA PHE A 234 -22.93 -20.68 14.07
C PHE A 234 -24.08 -19.73 13.72
N GLN A 235 -25.04 -19.60 14.65
CA GLN A 235 -26.30 -18.85 14.46
C GLN A 235 -26.13 -17.37 14.82
N THR A 236 -26.52 -16.47 13.91
CA THR A 236 -26.74 -15.05 14.20
C THR A 236 -28.04 -14.59 13.57
N TRP A 237 -28.91 -13.97 14.35
CA TRP A 237 -30.21 -13.47 13.88
C TRP A 237 -30.11 -12.24 12.97
N GLU A 238 -28.97 -11.55 13.00
CA GLU A 238 -28.70 -10.29 12.29
C GLU A 238 -28.71 -10.45 10.76
N TYR A 239 -28.38 -11.65 10.26
CA TYR A 239 -28.45 -12.05 8.85
C TYR A 239 -29.79 -12.68 8.45
N SER A 240 -30.71 -12.89 9.40
CA SER A 240 -32.00 -13.50 9.09
C SER A 240 -32.87 -12.54 8.27
N PRO A 241 -33.55 -13.01 7.18
CA PRO A 241 -34.38 -12.16 6.32
C PRO A 241 -35.50 -11.39 7.03
N LYS A 242 -35.90 -11.80 8.23
CA LYS A 242 -36.91 -11.10 9.05
C LYS A 242 -36.39 -9.81 9.68
N TYR A 243 -35.10 -9.77 10.05
CA TYR A 243 -34.49 -8.64 10.76
C TYR A 243 -33.55 -7.84 9.87
N ALA A 244 -32.81 -8.51 8.97
CA ALA A 244 -31.97 -7.91 7.93
C ALA A 244 -31.03 -6.78 8.42
N ILE A 245 -30.49 -6.92 9.65
CA ILE A 245 -29.60 -5.93 10.28
C ILE A 245 -28.24 -5.88 9.57
N ARG A 246 -27.73 -7.03 9.11
CA ARG A 246 -26.49 -7.13 8.34
C ARG A 246 -26.74 -7.67 6.94
N SER A 247 -26.01 -7.12 5.98
CA SER A 247 -26.02 -7.57 4.59
C SER A 247 -24.92 -8.60 4.34
N TYR A 248 -25.27 -9.67 3.62
CA TYR A 248 -24.27 -10.63 3.12
C TYR A 248 -23.30 -10.03 2.10
N ALA A 249 -23.56 -8.83 1.55
CA ALA A 249 -22.70 -8.22 0.52
C ALA A 249 -21.22 -8.08 0.94
N TYR A 250 -20.96 -7.64 2.17
CA TYR A 250 -19.59 -7.51 2.69
C TYR A 250 -18.89 -8.88 2.87
N VAL A 251 -19.64 -9.88 3.32
CA VAL A 251 -19.13 -11.26 3.50
C VAL A 251 -18.87 -11.91 2.14
N LEU A 252 -19.75 -11.70 1.16
CA LEU A 252 -19.62 -12.22 -0.20
C LEU A 252 -18.38 -11.68 -0.92
N LEU A 253 -18.07 -10.39 -0.74
CA LEU A 253 -16.86 -9.75 -1.28
C LEU A 253 -15.57 -10.53 -0.90
N HIS A 254 -15.51 -11.05 0.32
CA HIS A 254 -14.37 -11.81 0.84
C HIS A 254 -14.54 -13.33 0.65
N THR A 255 -15.77 -13.82 0.48
CA THR A 255 -16.06 -15.23 0.16
C THR A 255 -15.54 -15.63 -1.21
N ILE A 256 -15.58 -14.73 -2.20
CA ILE A 256 -15.11 -14.99 -3.57
C ILE A 256 -13.62 -15.41 -3.61
N PRO A 257 -12.65 -14.63 -3.06
CA PRO A 257 -11.25 -15.04 -3.05
C PRO A 257 -11.01 -16.29 -2.20
N GLY A 258 -11.76 -16.49 -1.10
CA GLY A 258 -11.69 -17.73 -0.31
C GLY A 258 -12.10 -18.98 -1.09
N LYS A 259 -13.22 -18.92 -1.83
CA LYS A 259 -13.66 -20.02 -2.72
C LYS A 259 -12.67 -20.28 -3.86
N LEU A 260 -12.10 -19.22 -4.43
CA LEU A 260 -11.08 -19.34 -5.47
C LEU A 260 -9.84 -20.08 -4.94
N GLN A 261 -9.39 -19.77 -3.71
CA GLN A 261 -8.26 -20.47 -3.10
C GLN A 261 -8.54 -21.95 -2.85
N VAL A 262 -9.71 -22.31 -2.30
CA VAL A 262 -10.10 -23.70 -2.09
C VAL A 262 -10.15 -24.47 -3.41
N HIS A 263 -10.68 -23.86 -4.47
CA HIS A 263 -10.79 -24.49 -5.78
C HIS A 263 -9.46 -24.63 -6.54
N LEU A 264 -8.53 -23.68 -6.37
CA LEU A 264 -7.22 -23.69 -7.06
C LEU A 264 -6.13 -24.49 -6.33
N PHE A 265 -6.19 -24.58 -4.99
CA PHE A 265 -5.09 -25.10 -4.16
C PHE A 265 -5.52 -26.18 -3.16
N GLU A 266 -6.75 -26.69 -3.25
CA GLU A 266 -7.33 -27.68 -2.32
C GLU A 266 -7.13 -27.29 -0.83
N ALA A 267 -7.25 -25.99 -0.56
CA ALA A 267 -6.81 -25.41 0.71
C ALA A 267 -7.69 -25.83 1.90
N ASN A 268 -7.04 -26.37 2.95
CA ASN A 268 -7.67 -26.64 4.25
C ASN A 268 -8.29 -25.37 4.87
N LYS A 269 -9.32 -25.54 5.70
CA LYS A 269 -10.06 -24.44 6.36
C LYS A 269 -9.13 -23.40 7.04
N ILE A 270 -8.13 -23.85 7.80
CA ILE A 270 -7.16 -22.97 8.47
C ILE A 270 -6.34 -22.14 7.45
N LEU A 271 -6.00 -22.70 6.28
CA LEU A 271 -5.29 -21.97 5.22
C LEU A 271 -6.15 -20.89 4.57
N VAL A 272 -7.48 -21.07 4.53
CA VAL A 272 -8.43 -20.04 4.07
C VAL A 272 -8.51 -18.87 5.04
N PHE A 273 -8.59 -19.17 6.34
CA PHE A 273 -8.60 -18.15 7.40
C PHE A 273 -7.36 -17.25 7.32
N TYR A 274 -6.15 -17.82 7.28
CA TYR A 274 -4.92 -17.03 7.18
C TYR A 274 -4.76 -16.34 5.83
N PHE A 275 -5.16 -16.97 4.72
CA PHE A 275 -5.10 -16.35 3.39
C PHE A 275 -5.88 -15.04 3.31
N LEU A 276 -7.12 -15.00 3.80
CA LEU A 276 -7.88 -13.75 3.83
C LEU A 276 -7.21 -12.68 4.69
N ARG A 277 -6.62 -13.06 5.83
CA ARG A 277 -5.89 -12.13 6.70
C ARG A 277 -4.65 -11.58 6.00
N PHE A 278 -3.99 -12.33 5.12
CA PHE A 278 -2.95 -11.80 4.23
C PHE A 278 -3.51 -10.86 3.15
N VAL A 279 -4.64 -11.20 2.51
CA VAL A 279 -5.28 -10.30 1.51
C VAL A 279 -5.66 -8.96 2.15
N LEU A 280 -6.25 -8.98 3.35
CA LEU A 280 -6.53 -7.79 4.16
C LEU A 280 -5.24 -7.03 4.47
N SER A 281 -4.20 -7.70 4.95
CA SER A 281 -2.91 -7.08 5.31
C SER A 281 -2.18 -6.44 4.12
N ILE A 282 -2.19 -7.08 2.95
CA ILE A 282 -1.64 -6.54 1.70
C ILE A 282 -2.41 -5.30 1.27
N THR A 283 -3.74 -5.35 1.36
CA THR A 283 -4.62 -4.21 1.05
C THR A 283 -4.35 -3.05 2.01
N CYS A 284 -4.23 -3.31 3.31
CA CYS A 284 -3.87 -2.32 4.33
C CYS A 284 -2.54 -1.63 4.00
N ALA A 285 -1.47 -2.39 3.76
CA ALA A 285 -0.14 -1.86 3.45
C ALA A 285 -0.14 -1.01 2.16
N ALA A 286 -0.94 -1.37 1.15
CA ALA A 286 -1.10 -0.58 -0.07
C ALA A 286 -1.82 0.76 0.21
N CYS A 287 -2.92 0.73 0.96
CA CYS A 287 -3.67 1.93 1.35
C CYS A 287 -2.84 2.87 2.24
N GLU A 288 -2.10 2.35 3.23
CA GLU A 288 -1.17 3.10 4.07
C GLU A 288 -0.03 3.74 3.26
N THR A 289 0.50 3.02 2.25
CA THR A 289 1.54 3.57 1.35
C THR A 289 0.99 4.72 0.51
N TYR A 290 -0.25 4.62 0.02
CA TYR A 290 -0.90 5.70 -0.70
C TYR A 290 -1.17 6.92 0.20
N PHE A 291 -1.63 6.69 1.43
CA PHE A 291 -1.79 7.73 2.45
C PHE A 291 -0.47 8.43 2.79
N TYR A 292 0.63 7.67 2.97
CA TYR A 292 1.98 8.21 3.16
C TYR A 292 2.42 9.14 2.02
N ARG A 293 2.12 8.79 0.75
CA ARG A 293 2.38 9.69 -0.41
C ARG A 293 1.57 10.98 -0.32
N GLY A 294 0.33 10.92 0.14
CA GLY A 294 -0.48 12.09 0.45
C GLY A 294 0.17 12.96 1.54
N ILE A 295 0.56 12.36 2.67
CA ILE A 295 1.20 13.08 3.78
C ILE A 295 2.47 13.80 3.33
N MET A 296 3.35 13.15 2.57
CA MET A 296 4.56 13.79 2.02
C MET A 296 4.23 15.04 1.21
N LYS A 297 3.19 14.98 0.36
CA LYS A 297 2.81 16.09 -0.53
C LYS A 297 2.20 17.27 0.24
N GLN A 298 1.41 17.00 1.28
CA GLN A 298 0.63 18.03 2.00
C GLN A 298 1.34 18.59 3.25
N PHE A 299 2.06 17.75 3.99
CA PHE A 299 2.72 18.10 5.27
C PHE A 299 4.25 18.05 5.20
N GLY A 300 4.83 17.60 4.08
CA GLY A 300 6.26 17.53 3.85
C GLY A 300 6.94 16.26 4.39
N ASN A 301 8.18 16.05 3.93
CA ASN A 301 9.00 14.87 4.23
C ASN A 301 9.19 14.62 5.74
N HIS A 302 9.33 15.66 6.55
CA HIS A 302 9.58 15.52 7.99
C HIS A 302 8.40 14.86 8.72
N VAL A 303 7.18 15.39 8.55
CA VAL A 303 5.95 14.85 9.17
C VAL A 303 5.70 13.43 8.67
N ALA A 304 5.91 13.18 7.38
CA ALA A 304 5.71 11.85 6.78
C ALA A 304 6.61 10.78 7.42
N ARG A 305 7.88 11.08 7.72
CA ARG A 305 8.79 10.16 8.42
C ARG A 305 8.33 9.80 9.84
N ILE A 306 7.78 10.74 10.59
CA ILE A 306 7.27 10.47 11.94
C ILE A 306 5.94 9.69 11.84
N ALA A 307 5.05 10.10 10.93
CA ALA A 307 3.77 9.45 10.70
C ALA A 307 3.92 7.98 10.30
N ILE A 308 4.92 7.64 9.46
CA ILE A 308 5.13 6.25 9.07
C ILE A 308 5.68 5.39 10.20
N VAL A 309 6.52 5.93 11.10
CA VAL A 309 6.95 5.21 12.31
C VAL A 309 5.74 4.96 13.23
N PHE A 310 4.88 5.95 13.42
CA PHE A 310 3.66 5.78 14.23
C PHE A 310 2.69 4.76 13.62
N MET A 311 2.42 4.81 12.31
CA MET A 311 1.59 3.80 11.64
C MET A 311 2.20 2.40 11.74
N LEU A 312 3.50 2.25 11.46
CA LEU A 312 4.21 0.96 11.46
C LEU A 312 4.14 0.25 12.81
N PHE A 313 4.38 0.97 13.92
CA PHE A 313 4.47 0.38 15.25
C PHE A 313 3.17 0.45 16.07
N SER A 314 2.20 1.28 15.70
CA SER A 314 0.94 1.44 16.46
C SER A 314 0.24 0.09 16.68
N THR A 315 -0.03 -0.25 17.94
CA THR A 315 -0.80 -1.45 18.32
C THR A 315 -2.20 -1.42 17.67
N GLY A 316 -2.84 -0.25 17.58
CA GLY A 316 -4.16 -0.10 16.96
C GLY A 316 -4.12 -0.48 15.48
N MET A 317 -3.17 0.08 14.73
CA MET A 317 -2.93 -0.27 13.32
C MET A 317 -2.49 -1.73 13.16
N PHE A 318 -1.77 -2.29 14.13
CA PHE A 318 -1.39 -3.71 14.10
C PHE A 318 -2.62 -4.61 14.22
N ILE A 319 -3.54 -4.36 15.16
CA ILE A 319 -4.74 -5.20 15.36
C ILE A 319 -5.74 -5.01 14.21
N SER A 320 -6.02 -3.78 13.79
CA SER A 320 -7.05 -3.52 12.77
C SER A 320 -6.68 -4.02 11.37
N ALA A 321 -5.39 -4.08 11.02
CA ALA A 321 -4.92 -4.40 9.68
C ALA A 321 -5.26 -5.79 9.12
N ALA A 322 -5.58 -6.76 9.98
CA ALA A 322 -5.93 -8.12 9.57
C ALA A 322 -7.31 -8.57 10.07
N ALA A 323 -8.01 -7.71 10.82
CA ALA A 323 -9.33 -8.02 11.38
C ALA A 323 -10.42 -7.99 10.29
N PHE A 324 -11.21 -9.06 10.19
CA PHE A 324 -12.25 -9.21 9.19
C PHE A 324 -13.55 -8.47 9.58
N LEU A 325 -13.49 -7.14 9.58
CA LEU A 325 -14.57 -6.25 10.00
C LEU A 325 -14.83 -5.12 8.98
N PRO A 326 -16.07 -4.65 8.79
CA PRO A 326 -16.35 -3.51 7.92
C PRO A 326 -15.70 -2.20 8.39
N SER A 327 -15.39 -2.08 9.69
CA SER A 327 -14.57 -0.98 10.24
C SER A 327 -13.13 -1.00 9.72
N THR A 328 -12.55 -2.18 9.49
CA THR A 328 -11.26 -2.36 8.82
C THR A 328 -11.32 -1.90 7.36
N PHE A 329 -12.38 -2.29 6.63
CA PHE A 329 -12.57 -1.81 5.25
C PHE A 329 -12.78 -0.29 5.20
N ALA A 330 -13.57 0.27 6.12
CA ALA A 330 -13.73 1.71 6.26
C ALA A 330 -12.39 2.41 6.56
N MET A 331 -11.50 1.83 7.38
CA MET A 331 -10.13 2.32 7.58
C MET A 331 -9.32 2.36 6.28
N TYR A 332 -9.38 1.32 5.45
CA TYR A 332 -8.71 1.31 4.13
C TYR A 332 -9.25 2.41 3.22
N MET A 333 -10.58 2.58 3.21
CA MET A 333 -11.24 3.63 2.43
C MET A 333 -10.91 5.04 2.95
N VAL A 334 -10.74 5.24 4.26
CA VAL A 334 -10.27 6.51 4.84
C VAL A 334 -8.82 6.81 4.44
N LEU A 335 -7.93 5.82 4.51
CA LEU A 335 -6.53 5.92 4.05
C LEU A 335 -6.46 6.32 2.56
N LEU A 336 -7.25 5.68 1.70
CA LEU A 336 -7.34 6.03 0.28
C LEU A 336 -7.97 7.41 0.07
N SER A 337 -9.03 7.73 0.81
CA SER A 337 -9.77 8.98 0.70
C SER A 337 -8.88 10.19 1.01
N TYR A 338 -8.25 10.20 2.20
CA TYR A 338 -7.37 11.29 2.60
C TYR A 338 -6.03 11.25 1.88
N GLY A 339 -5.51 10.07 1.52
CA GLY A 339 -4.35 9.95 0.65
C GLY A 339 -4.60 10.60 -0.71
N GLY A 340 -5.80 10.41 -1.27
CA GLY A 340 -6.26 11.03 -2.51
C GLY A 340 -6.42 12.54 -2.36
N TRP A 341 -7.11 13.00 -1.30
CA TRP A 341 -7.31 14.42 -1.02
C TRP A 341 -5.98 15.17 -0.86
N PHE A 342 -5.07 14.67 -0.01
CA PHE A 342 -3.73 15.24 0.17
C PHE A 342 -2.87 15.15 -1.11
N ALA A 343 -3.10 14.13 -1.95
CA ALA A 343 -2.48 14.04 -3.27
C ALA A 343 -3.11 14.98 -4.32
N GLY A 344 -4.24 15.64 -4.03
CA GLY A 344 -5.03 16.44 -4.98
C GLY A 344 -5.85 15.61 -5.98
N ASN A 345 -6.01 14.31 -5.73
CA ASN A 345 -6.88 13.43 -6.52
C ASN A 345 -8.28 13.34 -5.87
N ASN A 346 -9.10 14.33 -6.19
CA ASN A 346 -10.43 14.50 -5.62
C ASN A 346 -11.39 13.37 -6.01
N ALA A 347 -11.18 12.72 -7.17
CA ALA A 347 -11.98 11.58 -7.60
C ALA A 347 -11.77 10.37 -6.67
N VAL A 348 -10.52 10.04 -6.36
CA VAL A 348 -10.21 8.99 -5.37
C VAL A 348 -10.73 9.36 -3.98
N ALA A 349 -10.59 10.63 -3.57
CA ALA A 349 -11.11 11.12 -2.29
C ALA A 349 -12.62 10.88 -2.12
N VAL A 350 -13.42 11.30 -3.11
CA VAL A 350 -14.89 11.15 -3.08
C VAL A 350 -15.30 9.69 -3.22
N MET A 351 -14.75 8.94 -4.19
CA MET A 351 -15.11 7.55 -4.42
C MET A 351 -14.76 6.64 -3.24
N ALA A 352 -13.58 6.81 -2.63
CA ALA A 352 -13.19 6.03 -1.46
C ALA A 352 -14.07 6.38 -0.24
N THR A 353 -14.39 7.66 -0.02
CA THR A 353 -15.33 8.08 1.04
C THR A 353 -16.70 7.42 0.88
N ALA A 354 -17.25 7.42 -0.35
CA ALA A 354 -18.52 6.78 -0.66
C ALA A 354 -18.45 5.25 -0.46
N ALA A 355 -17.40 4.59 -0.95
CA ALA A 355 -17.21 3.15 -0.75
C ALA A 355 -17.10 2.77 0.74
N GLY A 356 -16.36 3.57 1.54
CA GLY A 356 -16.21 3.36 2.98
C GLY A 356 -17.54 3.44 3.72
N ALA A 357 -18.39 4.40 3.38
CA ALA A 357 -19.71 4.58 3.98
C ALA A 357 -20.74 3.54 3.50
N LEU A 358 -20.76 3.21 2.20
CA LEU A 358 -21.81 2.36 1.61
C LEU A 358 -21.54 0.85 1.77
N ILE A 359 -20.27 0.43 1.75
CA ILE A 359 -19.87 -1.00 1.80
C ILE A 359 -19.27 -1.35 3.17
N GLY A 360 -18.55 -0.42 3.79
CA GLY A 360 -17.90 -0.61 5.08
C GLY A 360 -18.81 -0.24 6.25
N TRP A 361 -18.63 0.96 6.77
CA TRP A 361 -19.24 1.42 8.01
C TRP A 361 -19.86 2.80 7.80
N PRO A 362 -21.20 2.95 7.75
CA PRO A 362 -21.87 4.20 7.35
C PRO A 362 -21.43 5.45 8.11
N PHE A 363 -21.08 5.31 9.39
CA PHE A 363 -20.59 6.42 10.22
C PHE A 363 -19.25 7.00 9.74
N SER A 364 -18.47 6.28 8.92
CA SER A 364 -17.26 6.84 8.29
C SER A 364 -17.54 7.96 7.30
N ALA A 365 -18.80 8.14 6.86
CA ALA A 365 -19.21 9.28 6.02
C ALA A 365 -18.89 10.64 6.67
N ILE A 366 -18.93 10.72 8.01
CA ILE A 366 -18.60 11.94 8.78
C ILE A 366 -17.14 12.35 8.53
N LEU A 367 -16.23 11.38 8.36
CA LEU A 367 -14.82 11.66 8.02
C LEU A 367 -14.67 12.24 6.61
N GLY A 368 -15.70 12.14 5.75
CA GLY A 368 -15.76 12.81 4.45
C GLY A 368 -16.11 14.30 4.51
N LEU A 369 -16.63 14.82 5.62
CA LEU A 369 -17.10 16.21 5.72
C LEU A 369 -16.00 17.26 5.46
N PRO A 370 -14.74 17.11 5.95
CA PRO A 370 -13.67 18.06 5.63
C PRO A 370 -13.34 18.10 4.14
N ILE A 371 -13.33 16.93 3.47
CA ILE A 371 -13.12 16.82 2.02
C ILE A 371 -14.29 17.48 1.28
N ALA A 372 -15.52 17.19 1.68
CA ALA A 372 -16.71 17.79 1.07
C ALA A 372 -16.71 19.32 1.23
N TRP A 373 -16.33 19.83 2.40
CA TRP A 373 -16.19 21.27 2.65
C TRP A 373 -15.10 21.90 1.78
N ASP A 374 -13.91 21.32 1.74
CA ASP A 374 -12.79 21.80 0.91
C ASP A 374 -13.20 21.90 -0.58
N LEU A 375 -13.81 20.84 -1.11
CA LEU A 375 -14.27 20.79 -2.51
C LEU A 375 -15.46 21.73 -2.80
N THR A 376 -16.44 21.83 -1.90
CA THR A 376 -17.68 22.61 -2.15
C THR A 376 -17.62 24.07 -1.71
N VAL A 377 -16.68 24.46 -0.85
CA VAL A 377 -16.48 25.86 -0.46
C VAL A 377 -15.39 26.48 -1.32
N ILE A 378 -14.23 25.83 -1.50
CA ILE A 378 -13.11 26.46 -2.21
C ILE A 378 -13.36 26.55 -3.73
N ALA A 379 -14.02 25.57 -4.37
CA ALA A 379 -14.25 25.65 -5.81
C ALA A 379 -15.26 26.76 -6.20
N PRO A 380 -16.46 26.88 -5.58
CA PRO A 380 -17.35 28.02 -5.84
C PRO A 380 -16.76 29.34 -5.35
N LEU A 381 -16.07 29.37 -4.21
CA LEU A 381 -15.44 30.61 -3.73
C LEU A 381 -14.31 31.07 -4.67
N ASN A 382 -13.53 30.18 -5.27
CA ASN A 382 -12.53 30.54 -6.28
C ASN A 382 -13.17 30.97 -7.61
N ILE A 383 -14.30 30.38 -8.01
CA ILE A 383 -15.08 30.83 -9.17
C ILE A 383 -15.65 32.23 -8.91
N VAL A 384 -16.14 32.51 -7.70
CA VAL A 384 -16.60 33.85 -7.28
C VAL A 384 -15.42 34.82 -7.18
N LEU A 385 -14.30 34.45 -6.57
CA LEU A 385 -13.09 35.28 -6.49
C LEU A 385 -12.53 35.61 -7.87
N TYR A 386 -12.53 34.66 -8.81
CA TYR A 386 -12.10 34.90 -10.19
C TYR A 386 -13.05 35.83 -10.95
N ASN A 387 -14.38 35.63 -10.83
CA ASN A 387 -15.38 36.40 -11.58
C ASN A 387 -15.76 37.75 -10.93
N VAL A 388 -15.56 37.92 -9.62
CA VAL A 388 -15.97 39.13 -8.85
C VAL A 388 -14.75 39.92 -8.35
N PHE A 389 -13.61 39.28 -8.12
CA PHE A 389 -12.37 39.91 -7.63
C PHE A 389 -11.19 39.75 -8.62
N GLY A 390 -11.42 39.17 -9.80
CA GLY A 390 -10.52 39.28 -10.94
C GLY A 390 -10.38 40.73 -11.43
N LYS A 391 -9.42 41.01 -12.32
CA LYS A 391 -9.04 42.39 -12.73
C LYS A 391 -10.05 43.11 -13.66
N GLY A 392 -11.36 42.95 -13.44
CA GLY A 392 -12.44 43.84 -13.89
C GLY A 392 -13.18 44.34 -12.66
N GLY A 393 -13.10 45.65 -12.37
CA GLY A 393 -13.28 46.19 -11.02
C GLY A 393 -14.68 46.75 -10.65
N PRO A 394 -14.77 47.64 -9.63
CA PRO A 394 -15.45 47.22 -8.38
C PRO A 394 -16.29 48.30 -7.65
N SER A 395 -17.52 47.99 -7.22
CA SER A 395 -18.22 48.75 -6.16
C SER A 395 -19.54 48.11 -5.71
N LEU A 396 -19.57 47.48 -4.52
CA LEU A 396 -20.71 46.97 -3.69
C LEU A 396 -20.12 45.77 -2.90
N TYR A 397 -19.88 45.74 -1.58
CA TYR A 397 -20.52 46.36 -0.41
C TYR A 397 -19.49 46.66 0.71
N GLY A 398 -19.94 47.22 1.84
CA GLY A 398 -19.09 47.79 2.90
C GLY A 398 -18.44 46.81 3.89
N VAL A 399 -17.85 47.38 4.95
CA VAL A 399 -16.99 46.68 5.93
C VAL A 399 -17.74 46.40 7.24
N GLU A 400 -17.65 45.18 7.77
CA GLU A 400 -18.30 44.78 9.03
C GLU A 400 -17.36 44.80 10.26
N PRO A 401 -17.89 45.00 11.48
CA PRO A 401 -17.10 45.16 12.69
C PRO A 401 -16.49 43.86 13.22
N TRP A 402 -15.36 43.97 13.92
CA TRP A 402 -14.52 42.84 14.35
C TRP A 402 -15.23 41.78 15.22
N THR A 403 -16.34 42.13 15.89
CA THR A 403 -17.14 41.22 16.71
C THR A 403 -17.90 40.16 15.88
N PHE A 404 -18.19 40.45 14.61
CA PHE A 404 -18.84 39.51 13.69
C PHE A 404 -18.02 38.21 13.52
N TYR A 405 -16.70 38.34 13.40
CA TYR A 405 -15.79 37.20 13.23
C TYR A 405 -15.74 36.27 14.44
N PHE A 406 -15.89 36.80 15.66
CA PHE A 406 -15.94 35.99 16.88
C PHE A 406 -17.25 35.20 17.02
N LEU A 407 -18.41 35.82 16.73
CA LEU A 407 -19.67 35.08 16.71
C LEU A 407 -19.71 34.05 15.57
N ASN A 408 -19.21 34.38 14.40
CA ASN A 408 -19.13 33.44 13.28
C ASN A 408 -18.17 32.27 13.59
N GLY A 409 -17.06 32.52 14.28
CA GLY A 409 -16.17 31.46 14.78
C GLY A 409 -16.85 30.53 15.78
N ALA A 410 -17.63 31.08 16.73
CA ALA A 410 -18.43 30.28 17.65
C ALA A 410 -19.49 29.45 16.92
N LEU A 411 -20.24 30.07 15.99
CA LEU A 411 -21.32 29.42 15.21
C LEU A 411 -20.85 28.35 14.23
N ASN A 412 -19.58 28.33 13.80
CA ASN A 412 -19.07 27.30 12.90
C ASN A 412 -18.49 26.07 13.62
N PHE A 413 -18.06 26.18 14.88
CA PHE A 413 -17.45 25.06 15.62
C PHE A 413 -18.25 24.60 16.87
N ASN A 414 -19.17 25.44 17.37
CA ASN A 414 -20.21 25.17 18.38
C ASN A 414 -19.85 24.08 19.41
N VAL A 415 -20.49 22.91 19.27
CA VAL A 415 -20.49 21.80 20.21
C VAL A 415 -19.56 20.67 19.75
N ALA A 416 -18.95 20.77 18.56
CA ALA A 416 -18.22 19.65 17.96
C ALA A 416 -16.97 19.24 18.76
N PHE A 417 -16.26 20.22 19.35
CA PHE A 417 -15.09 19.94 20.18
C PHE A 417 -15.47 19.33 21.56
N PRO A 418 -16.46 19.86 22.31
CA PRO A 418 -17.02 19.16 23.46
C PRO A 418 -17.62 17.78 23.13
N LEU A 419 -18.32 17.62 22.01
CA LEU A 419 -18.91 16.34 21.60
C LEU A 419 -17.86 15.30 21.20
N ALA A 420 -16.73 15.71 20.60
CA ALA A 420 -15.61 14.82 20.33
C ALA A 420 -14.87 14.37 21.62
N LEU A 421 -14.99 15.14 22.70
CA LEU A 421 -14.51 14.76 24.04
C LEU A 421 -15.57 13.95 24.82
N LEU A 422 -16.85 14.21 24.60
CA LEU A 422 -17.99 13.49 25.21
C LEU A 422 -18.40 12.21 24.45
N SER A 423 -17.83 11.94 23.27
CA SER A 423 -17.94 10.64 22.60
C SER A 423 -16.95 9.62 23.15
N LEU A 424 -15.88 10.05 23.84
CA LEU A 424 -14.87 9.16 24.44
C LEU A 424 -15.44 8.07 25.39
N PRO A 425 -16.54 8.29 26.16
CA PRO A 425 -17.18 7.24 26.96
C PRO A 425 -18.16 6.35 26.17
N ALA A 426 -18.59 6.77 24.98
CA ALA A 426 -19.56 6.05 24.14
C ALA A 426 -18.88 5.29 22.97
N CYS A 427 -17.66 5.66 22.61
CA CYS A 427 -16.83 4.92 21.67
C CYS A 427 -16.24 3.68 22.34
N GLU A 428 -16.94 2.55 22.22
CA GLU A 428 -16.32 1.23 22.35
C GLU A 428 -15.10 1.17 21.42
N GLU A 429 -13.97 0.66 21.93
CA GLU A 429 -12.66 0.68 21.25
C GLU A 429 -12.66 0.02 19.85
N ARG A 430 -13.67 -0.81 19.58
CA ARG A 430 -13.95 -1.50 18.31
C ARG A 430 -14.35 -0.57 17.16
N PHE A 431 -14.95 0.59 17.45
CA PHE A 431 -15.38 1.55 16.41
C PHE A 431 -14.28 2.51 15.94
N LEU A 432 -13.09 2.45 16.56
CA LEU A 432 -12.01 3.44 16.33
C LEU A 432 -11.10 3.12 15.14
N PHE A 433 -11.26 1.96 14.48
CA PHE A 433 -10.36 1.55 13.39
C PHE A 433 -10.23 2.61 12.28
N PRO A 434 -11.30 3.26 11.79
CA PRO A 434 -11.19 4.26 10.72
C PRO A 434 -10.37 5.51 11.09
N ILE A 435 -10.16 5.78 12.38
CA ILE A 435 -9.43 6.97 12.84
C ILE A 435 -8.02 6.68 13.38
N TYR A 436 -7.60 5.41 13.49
CA TYR A 436 -6.22 5.06 13.87
C TYR A 436 -5.15 5.70 12.98
N PRO A 437 -5.31 5.82 11.64
CA PRO A 437 -4.38 6.57 10.80
C PRO A 437 -4.28 8.07 11.18
N PHE A 438 -5.37 8.68 11.64
CA PHE A 438 -5.37 10.08 12.06
C PHE A 438 -4.69 10.30 13.40
N PHE A 439 -4.81 9.39 14.36
CA PHE A 439 -4.00 9.47 15.58
C PHE A 439 -2.49 9.42 15.25
N CYS A 440 -2.09 8.61 14.27
CA CYS A 440 -0.71 8.56 13.79
C CYS A 440 -0.28 9.88 13.09
N LEU A 441 -1.13 10.44 12.22
CA LEU A 441 -0.85 11.70 11.54
C LEU A 441 -0.84 12.91 12.49
N PHE A 442 -1.87 13.07 13.33
CA PHE A 442 -1.96 14.18 14.29
C PHE A 442 -0.86 14.09 15.35
N GLY A 443 -0.48 12.88 15.79
CA GLY A 443 0.71 12.69 16.61
C GLY A 443 1.97 13.20 15.91
N ALA A 444 2.18 12.84 14.64
CA ALA A 444 3.36 13.27 13.88
C ALA A 444 3.41 14.79 13.64
N VAL A 445 2.29 15.42 13.32
CA VAL A 445 2.16 16.88 13.21
C VAL A 445 2.46 17.52 14.57
N THR A 446 1.85 17.04 15.66
CA THR A 446 2.07 17.58 17.02
C THR A 446 3.54 17.53 17.43
N VAL A 447 4.21 16.39 17.21
CA VAL A 447 5.66 16.25 17.50
C VAL A 447 6.49 17.23 16.67
N THR A 448 6.13 17.43 15.40
CA THR A 448 6.83 18.37 14.51
C THR A 448 6.64 19.83 14.94
N GLU A 449 5.42 20.25 15.30
CA GLU A 449 5.16 21.61 15.78
C GLU A 449 5.79 21.88 17.15
N VAL A 450 5.78 20.90 18.06
CA VAL A 450 6.50 21.00 19.34
C VAL A 450 8.02 21.08 19.11
N GLN A 451 8.59 20.34 18.14
CA GLN A 451 10.00 20.45 17.79
C GLN A 451 10.35 21.85 17.26
N LYS A 452 9.52 22.42 16.38
CA LYS A 452 9.68 23.80 15.87
C LYS A 452 9.62 24.82 17.00
N LEU A 453 8.64 24.71 17.89
CA LEU A 453 8.49 25.59 19.06
C LEU A 453 9.69 25.48 20.01
N PHE A 454 10.13 24.27 20.35
CA PHE A 454 11.31 24.03 21.17
C PHE A 454 12.57 24.64 20.54
N HIS A 455 12.76 24.45 19.23
CA HIS A 455 13.88 25.05 18.52
C HIS A 455 13.83 26.59 18.54
N HIS A 456 12.66 27.20 18.29
CA HIS A 456 12.49 28.64 18.33
C HIS A 456 12.79 29.24 19.72
N LEU A 457 12.37 28.57 20.79
CA LEU A 457 12.61 29.00 22.18
C LEU A 457 14.08 28.86 22.59
N MET A 458 14.71 27.72 22.30
CA MET A 458 16.06 27.40 22.78
C MET A 458 17.18 27.94 21.88
N PHE A 459 16.94 28.06 20.57
CA PHE A 459 17.95 28.40 19.57
C PHE A 459 17.58 29.67 18.79
N ARG A 460 16.92 30.64 19.45
CA ARG A 460 16.43 31.91 18.90
C ARG A 460 17.42 32.69 18.01
N ASN A 461 18.73 32.56 18.24
CA ASN A 461 19.80 33.23 17.47
C ASN A 461 20.57 32.29 16.52
N SER A 462 20.17 31.02 16.38
CA SER A 462 20.86 30.07 15.50
C SER A 462 20.38 30.21 14.04
N ARG A 463 21.33 30.15 13.11
CA ARG A 463 21.04 30.06 11.66
C ARG A 463 20.76 28.62 11.19
N HIS A 464 20.80 27.62 12.07
CA HIS A 464 20.61 26.22 11.72
C HIS A 464 19.13 25.89 11.66
N HIS A 465 18.67 25.23 10.59
CA HIS A 465 17.31 24.71 10.49
C HIS A 465 17.01 23.71 11.63
N TYR A 466 15.74 23.59 12.04
CA TYR A 466 15.36 22.81 13.23
C TYR A 466 15.78 21.33 13.14
N SER A 467 15.75 20.75 11.93
CA SER A 467 16.19 19.38 11.68
C SER A 467 17.69 19.13 11.75
N GLY A 468 18.52 20.18 11.86
CA GLY A 468 19.94 20.03 12.17
C GLY A 468 20.27 20.02 13.67
N SER A 469 19.35 20.49 14.53
CA SER A 469 19.66 20.84 15.93
C SER A 469 18.76 20.18 16.98
N SER A 470 17.48 19.94 16.66
CA SER A 470 16.51 19.37 17.60
C SER A 470 16.01 17.96 17.23
N THR A 471 16.58 17.32 16.20
CA THR A 471 16.14 16.00 15.69
C THR A 471 16.25 14.85 16.70
N TRP A 472 17.05 15.01 17.77
CA TRP A 472 17.06 14.06 18.88
C TRP A 472 15.68 13.95 19.57
N PHE A 473 14.88 15.03 19.58
CA PHE A 473 13.56 15.08 20.21
C PHE A 473 12.51 14.17 19.51
N PRO A 474 12.18 14.36 18.21
CA PRO A 474 11.26 13.46 17.52
C PRO A 474 11.79 12.01 17.48
N VAL A 475 13.11 11.81 17.35
CA VAL A 475 13.70 10.46 17.40
C VAL A 475 13.47 9.79 18.76
N SER A 476 13.65 10.51 19.87
CA SER A 476 13.39 9.98 21.21
C SER A 476 11.92 9.61 21.42
N ILE A 477 10.99 10.45 20.93
CA ILE A 477 9.55 10.17 20.98
C ILE A 477 9.19 8.96 20.10
N CYS A 478 9.73 8.87 18.89
CA CYS A 478 9.56 7.72 18.00
C CYS A 478 10.04 6.42 18.65
N VAL A 479 11.24 6.41 19.23
CA VAL A 479 11.79 5.23 19.93
C VAL A 479 10.91 4.85 21.12
N LEU A 480 10.50 5.80 21.95
CA LEU A 480 9.62 5.54 23.10
C LEU A 480 8.26 4.99 22.66
N PHE A 481 7.65 5.58 21.63
CA PHE A 481 6.38 5.13 21.07
C PHE A 481 6.48 3.71 20.50
N SER A 482 7.54 3.42 19.73
CA SER A 482 7.79 2.08 19.18
C SER A 482 7.97 1.05 20.27
N LEU A 483 8.77 1.34 21.32
CA LEU A 483 8.98 0.44 22.44
C LEU A 483 7.68 0.16 23.22
N LEU A 484 6.91 1.20 23.55
CA LEU A 484 5.64 1.06 24.24
C LEU A 484 4.59 0.30 23.40
N SER A 485 4.54 0.55 22.10
CA SER A 485 3.57 -0.12 21.21
C SER A 485 3.94 -1.57 20.93
N LEU A 486 5.22 -1.89 20.72
CA LEU A 486 5.69 -3.28 20.64
C LEU A 486 5.45 -4.02 21.96
N SER A 487 5.73 -3.37 23.09
CA SER A 487 5.45 -3.89 24.43
C SER A 487 3.96 -4.18 24.64
N ARG A 488 3.07 -3.30 24.14
CA ARG A 488 1.61 -3.50 24.18
C ARG A 488 1.16 -4.67 23.29
N SER A 489 1.63 -4.73 22.04
CA SER A 489 1.32 -5.84 21.11
C SER A 489 1.80 -7.19 21.66
N SER A 490 3.00 -7.23 22.24
CA SER A 490 3.56 -8.42 22.88
C SER A 490 2.76 -8.85 24.13
N ALA A 491 2.28 -7.89 24.95
CA ALA A 491 1.40 -8.20 26.07
C ALA A 491 0.08 -8.85 25.63
N LEU A 492 -0.50 -8.38 24.52
CA LEU A 492 -1.72 -8.93 23.97
C LEU A 492 -1.52 -10.34 23.40
N PHE A 493 -0.42 -10.57 22.67
CA PHE A 493 -0.04 -11.89 22.17
C PHE A 493 0.17 -12.88 23.33
N HIS A 494 1.16 -12.62 24.22
CA HIS A 494 1.45 -13.53 25.33
C HIS A 494 0.30 -13.68 26.33
N GLY A 495 -0.60 -12.69 26.42
CA GLY A 495 -1.72 -12.73 27.34
C GLY A 495 -2.95 -13.48 26.85
N TYR A 496 -3.25 -13.42 25.55
CA TYR A 496 -4.57 -13.75 25.01
C TYR A 496 -4.57 -14.59 23.72
N HIS A 497 -3.42 -15.05 23.21
CA HIS A 497 -3.35 -15.87 21.98
C HIS A 497 -3.81 -17.34 22.16
N ALA A 498 -3.85 -17.83 23.41
CA ALA A 498 -4.14 -19.23 23.75
C ALA A 498 -5.39 -19.86 23.08
N PRO A 499 -6.50 -19.15 22.81
CA PRO A 499 -7.61 -19.72 22.06
C PRO A 499 -7.22 -20.12 20.62
N LEU A 500 -6.50 -19.27 19.88
CA LEU A 500 -6.09 -19.61 18.52
C LEU A 500 -5.15 -20.82 18.51
N ASP A 501 -4.12 -20.83 19.37
CA ASP A 501 -3.19 -21.95 19.51
C ASP A 501 -3.90 -23.27 19.81
N LEU A 502 -4.82 -23.27 20.78
CA LEU A 502 -5.51 -24.49 21.22
C LEU A 502 -6.41 -25.08 20.14
N TYR A 503 -7.14 -24.25 19.40
CA TYR A 503 -8.03 -24.72 18.33
C TYR A 503 -7.25 -25.18 17.08
N VAL A 504 -6.11 -24.54 16.76
CA VAL A 504 -5.18 -25.03 15.71
C VAL A 504 -4.62 -26.41 16.09
N GLU A 505 -4.12 -26.56 17.33
CA GLU A 505 -3.56 -27.83 17.80
C GLU A 505 -4.63 -28.95 17.88
N PHE A 506 -5.87 -28.61 18.23
CA PHE A 506 -7.01 -29.54 18.16
C PHE A 506 -7.29 -30.04 16.74
N ASN A 507 -7.20 -29.16 15.73
CA ASN A 507 -7.36 -29.53 14.32
C ASN A 507 -6.26 -30.53 13.87
N HIS A 508 -5.01 -30.27 14.25
CA HIS A 508 -3.88 -31.15 13.94
C HIS A 508 -3.99 -32.53 14.63
N MET A 509 -4.42 -32.58 15.90
CA MET A 509 -4.67 -33.88 16.55
C MET A 509 -5.76 -34.70 15.86
N SER A 510 -6.77 -34.06 15.27
CA SER A 510 -7.84 -34.74 14.52
C SER A 510 -7.38 -35.32 13.18
N SER A 511 -6.30 -34.81 12.60
CA SER A 511 -5.77 -35.23 11.30
C SER A 511 -4.61 -36.24 11.41
N ASN A 512 -4.05 -36.42 12.61
CA ASN A 512 -2.98 -37.39 12.86
C ASN A 512 -3.51 -38.83 12.96
N LEU A 513 -2.87 -39.74 12.22
CA LEU A 513 -3.26 -41.14 12.04
C LEU A 513 -3.15 -42.03 13.30
N GLU A 514 -2.51 -41.57 14.38
CA GLU A 514 -2.35 -42.36 15.60
C GLU A 514 -3.62 -42.41 16.47
N HIS A 515 -4.45 -41.37 16.42
CA HIS A 515 -5.73 -41.29 17.13
C HIS A 515 -6.85 -40.74 16.22
N PRO A 516 -7.14 -41.38 15.08
CA PRO A 516 -8.17 -40.87 14.17
C PRO A 516 -9.52 -40.93 14.89
N PHE A 517 -10.26 -39.83 14.81
CA PHE A 517 -11.65 -39.84 15.23
C PHE A 517 -12.43 -40.84 14.38
N PRO A 518 -13.22 -41.77 14.99
CA PRO A 518 -13.97 -42.75 14.22
C PRO A 518 -14.98 -42.04 13.33
N ALA A 519 -14.82 -42.19 12.01
CA ALA A 519 -15.56 -41.45 10.99
C ALA A 519 -17.10 -41.56 11.14
N ASP A 520 -17.57 -42.68 11.68
CA ASP A 520 -19.00 -42.97 11.87
C ASP A 520 -19.61 -42.32 13.14
N ARG A 521 -18.88 -41.48 13.88
CA ARG A 521 -19.37 -40.91 15.15
C ARG A 521 -19.16 -39.41 15.28
N TYR A 522 -20.28 -38.69 15.41
CA TYR A 522 -20.32 -37.31 15.86
C TYR A 522 -19.61 -37.12 17.20
N ILE A 523 -18.76 -36.09 17.27
CA ILE A 523 -18.00 -35.69 18.46
C ILE A 523 -18.54 -34.37 18.96
N ASN A 524 -18.99 -34.34 20.20
CA ASN A 524 -19.50 -33.12 20.81
C ASN A 524 -18.35 -32.35 21.48
N LEU A 525 -17.89 -31.27 20.82
CA LEU A 525 -17.04 -30.26 21.43
C LEU A 525 -17.93 -29.21 22.11
N CYS A 526 -17.80 -29.07 23.43
CA CYS A 526 -18.45 -28.02 24.20
C CYS A 526 -17.45 -26.90 24.52
N VAL A 527 -17.96 -25.67 24.66
CA VAL A 527 -17.18 -24.52 25.15
C VAL A 527 -17.78 -24.06 26.48
N GLY A 528 -16.93 -23.87 27.47
CA GLY A 528 -17.28 -23.45 28.83
C GLY A 528 -17.38 -21.93 28.95
N LYS A 529 -16.71 -21.39 29.98
CA LYS A 529 -16.84 -19.98 30.41
C LYS A 529 -16.45 -18.97 29.31
N GLU A 530 -15.45 -19.33 28.51
CA GLU A 530 -14.84 -18.47 27.48
C GLU A 530 -15.48 -18.63 26.08
N TRP A 531 -16.77 -18.93 25.99
CA TRP A 531 -17.49 -19.07 24.71
C TRP A 531 -17.35 -17.82 23.80
N TYR A 532 -17.20 -16.64 24.39
CA TYR A 532 -17.03 -15.36 23.70
C TYR A 532 -15.62 -15.17 23.09
N ARG A 533 -14.67 -16.08 23.34
CA ARG A 533 -13.34 -16.15 22.70
C ARG A 533 -13.19 -17.34 21.76
N TYR A 534 -14.30 -17.98 21.39
CA TYR A 534 -14.32 -18.97 20.32
C TYR A 534 -13.74 -18.34 19.03
N PRO A 535 -12.71 -18.93 18.39
CA PRO A 535 -12.07 -18.28 17.25
C PRO A 535 -12.90 -18.39 15.98
N SER A 536 -13.17 -19.60 15.47
CA SER A 536 -14.14 -19.90 14.41
C SER A 536 -14.20 -21.41 14.11
N SER A 537 -15.27 -21.85 13.46
CA SER A 537 -15.47 -23.17 12.85
C SER A 537 -14.43 -23.51 11.77
N PHE A 538 -13.73 -22.51 11.20
CA PHE A 538 -12.55 -22.70 10.35
C PHE A 538 -11.42 -23.51 11.02
N PHE A 539 -11.38 -23.56 12.37
CA PHE A 539 -10.42 -24.36 13.12
C PHE A 539 -10.95 -25.74 13.54
N LEU A 540 -12.21 -26.08 13.27
CA LEU A 540 -12.77 -27.38 13.59
C LEU A 540 -12.55 -28.41 12.46
N PRO A 541 -12.24 -29.68 12.81
CA PRO A 541 -11.89 -30.69 11.80
C PRO A 541 -13.10 -31.23 11.03
N SER A 542 -14.29 -31.18 11.61
CA SER A 542 -15.54 -31.66 11.02
C SER A 542 -16.63 -30.61 11.15
N ASP A 543 -17.49 -30.50 10.15
CA ASP A 543 -18.61 -29.56 10.14
C ASP A 543 -19.66 -29.89 11.20
N SER A 544 -20.04 -28.87 11.98
CA SER A 544 -21.24 -28.94 12.81
C SER A 544 -22.47 -28.96 11.89
N ASN A 545 -23.20 -30.07 11.87
CA ASN A 545 -24.43 -30.24 11.08
C ASN A 545 -25.50 -29.19 11.49
N ALA A 546 -25.51 -28.07 10.79
CA ALA A 546 -26.35 -26.92 11.08
C ALA A 546 -26.74 -26.20 9.78
N ALA A 547 -27.44 -26.94 8.90
CA ALA A 547 -28.00 -26.36 7.67
C ALA A 547 -28.88 -25.13 8.00
N ASN A 548 -28.72 -24.05 7.24
CA ASN A 548 -29.38 -22.76 7.41
C ASN A 548 -29.15 -22.06 8.78
N ALA A 549 -28.13 -22.43 9.56
CA ALA A 549 -27.89 -21.89 10.90
C ALA A 549 -27.84 -20.35 10.98
N THR A 550 -27.15 -19.71 10.04
CA THR A 550 -26.99 -18.24 10.00
C THR A 550 -28.26 -17.48 9.57
N GLN A 551 -29.30 -18.19 9.13
CA GLN A 551 -30.57 -17.60 8.69
C GLN A 551 -31.71 -17.86 9.69
N MET A 552 -31.58 -18.90 10.53
CA MET A 552 -32.53 -19.22 11.59
C MET A 552 -32.46 -18.21 12.74
N ILE A 553 -33.62 -17.69 13.12
CA ILE A 553 -33.76 -16.84 14.30
C ILE A 553 -33.67 -17.74 15.53
N PRO A 554 -32.72 -17.51 16.45
CA PRO A 554 -32.67 -18.26 17.70
C PRO A 554 -33.92 -17.93 18.53
N THR A 555 -34.74 -18.94 18.81
CA THR A 555 -35.87 -18.82 19.74
C THR A 555 -35.40 -18.40 21.14
N ASN A 556 -36.30 -17.73 21.86
CA ASN A 556 -36.17 -17.28 23.25
C ASN A 556 -35.10 -16.20 23.52
N MET A 557 -34.43 -15.67 22.49
CA MET A 557 -33.60 -14.47 22.66
C MET A 557 -34.45 -13.28 23.14
N ASN A 558 -33.89 -12.49 24.05
CA ASN A 558 -34.54 -11.31 24.63
C ASN A 558 -33.63 -10.08 24.53
N ASP A 559 -34.26 -8.91 24.45
CA ASP A 559 -33.65 -7.58 24.35
C ASP A 559 -33.23 -6.97 25.70
N MET A 560 -33.40 -7.72 26.79
CA MET A 560 -33.14 -7.28 28.17
C MET A 560 -31.83 -7.83 28.76
N ASN A 561 -30.96 -8.43 27.94
CA ASN A 561 -29.74 -9.11 28.36
C ASN A 561 -29.96 -10.16 29.48
N LYS A 562 -31.15 -10.78 29.55
CA LYS A 562 -31.44 -11.85 30.50
C LYS A 562 -30.83 -13.16 30.01
N GLU A 563 -30.35 -13.96 30.96
CA GLU A 563 -29.91 -15.33 30.73
C GLU A 563 -30.98 -16.13 29.97
N GLU A 564 -30.58 -16.91 28.97
CA GLU A 564 -31.46 -17.78 28.20
C GLU A 564 -31.08 -19.26 28.42
N PRO A 565 -31.70 -19.95 29.40
CA PRO A 565 -31.24 -21.26 29.85
C PRO A 565 -31.30 -22.38 28.79
N SER A 566 -32.13 -22.25 27.75
CA SER A 566 -32.26 -23.29 26.72
C SER A 566 -31.01 -23.51 25.88
N ARG A 567 -30.05 -22.57 25.92
CA ARG A 567 -28.78 -22.64 25.18
C ARG A 567 -27.72 -23.47 25.88
N PHE A 568 -27.86 -23.75 27.18
CA PHE A 568 -26.91 -24.59 27.91
C PHE A 568 -27.12 -26.07 27.59
N ILE A 569 -26.02 -26.75 27.27
CA ILE A 569 -26.00 -28.19 27.03
C ILE A 569 -25.46 -28.88 28.28
N SER A 570 -26.13 -29.94 28.74
CA SER A 570 -25.65 -30.75 29.85
C SER A 570 -24.26 -31.31 29.55
N VAL A 571 -23.31 -31.05 30.44
CA VAL A 571 -21.88 -31.41 30.34
C VAL A 571 -21.66 -32.93 30.13
N SER A 572 -22.68 -33.74 30.46
CA SER A 572 -22.72 -35.18 30.18
C SER A 572 -22.71 -35.56 28.69
N LYS A 573 -23.14 -34.63 27.81
CA LYS A 573 -23.26 -34.84 26.36
C LYS A 573 -21.97 -34.52 25.60
N CYS A 574 -21.04 -33.80 26.23
CA CYS A 574 -19.76 -33.39 25.68
C CYS A 574 -18.75 -34.55 25.65
N ASP A 575 -18.10 -34.81 24.51
CA ASP A 575 -16.95 -35.71 24.41
C ASP A 575 -15.64 -34.93 24.71
N PHE A 576 -15.59 -33.67 24.27
CA PHE A 576 -14.53 -32.70 24.58
C PHE A 576 -15.13 -31.42 25.18
N LEU A 577 -14.34 -30.72 26.00
CA LEU A 577 -14.69 -29.44 26.60
C LEU A 577 -13.50 -28.49 26.57
N VAL A 578 -13.67 -27.31 25.99
CA VAL A 578 -12.73 -26.18 26.13
C VAL A 578 -13.17 -25.32 27.31
N ASP A 579 -12.28 -25.04 28.25
CA ASP A 579 -12.58 -24.23 29.42
C ASP A 579 -11.37 -23.39 29.88
N LEU A 580 -11.64 -22.37 30.69
CA LEU A 580 -10.63 -21.59 31.40
C LEU A 580 -10.60 -22.02 32.86
N ALA A 581 -9.48 -22.62 33.27
CA ALA A 581 -9.29 -23.18 34.61
C ALA A 581 -9.01 -22.09 35.66
N THR A 582 -10.01 -21.24 35.90
CA THR A 582 -10.00 -20.20 36.95
C THR A 582 -9.91 -20.83 38.35
N GLU A 583 -9.26 -20.13 39.28
CA GLU A 583 -9.21 -20.57 40.69
C GLU A 583 -10.55 -20.39 41.40
N ARG A 584 -11.30 -19.35 41.04
CA ARG A 584 -12.66 -19.10 41.51
C ARG A 584 -13.61 -20.08 40.85
N GLU A 585 -14.30 -20.86 41.68
CA GLU A 585 -15.33 -21.81 41.27
C GLU A 585 -16.71 -21.33 41.75
N THR A 586 -17.72 -21.49 40.91
CA THR A 586 -19.13 -21.36 41.28
C THR A 586 -19.87 -22.64 40.89
N GLU A 587 -21.12 -22.82 41.33
CA GLU A 587 -21.92 -23.99 40.93
C GLU A 587 -22.13 -24.08 39.41
N ARG A 588 -22.25 -22.92 38.74
CA ARG A 588 -22.41 -22.80 37.28
C ARG A 588 -21.08 -22.82 36.54
N GLU A 589 -20.00 -22.37 37.18
CA GLU A 589 -18.66 -22.27 36.62
C GLU A 589 -17.61 -23.04 37.45
N PRO A 590 -17.73 -24.37 37.58
CA PRO A 590 -16.74 -25.17 38.30
C PRO A 590 -15.40 -25.16 37.56
N ASN A 591 -14.31 -25.56 38.23
CA ASN A 591 -13.04 -25.80 37.55
C ASN A 591 -13.01 -27.25 37.03
N PHE A 592 -13.16 -27.44 35.72
CA PHE A 592 -13.20 -28.79 35.13
C PHE A 592 -11.82 -29.47 35.07
N GLU A 593 -10.71 -28.72 35.06
CA GLU A 593 -9.35 -29.28 35.12
C GLU A 593 -9.14 -30.08 36.43
N LYS A 594 -9.64 -29.59 37.57
CA LYS A 594 -9.56 -30.29 38.86
C LYS A 594 -10.40 -31.59 38.91
N ARG A 595 -11.30 -31.83 37.96
CA ARG A 595 -12.21 -32.99 37.94
C ARG A 595 -11.63 -34.20 37.20
N PHE A 596 -10.40 -34.58 37.54
CA PHE A 596 -9.61 -35.66 36.90
C PHE A 596 -10.29 -37.05 36.82
N LYS A 597 -11.32 -37.31 37.63
CA LYS A 597 -12.12 -38.55 37.58
C LYS A 597 -13.09 -38.59 36.38
N GLU A 598 -13.45 -37.43 35.84
CA GLU A 598 -14.43 -37.25 34.76
C GLU A 598 -13.78 -36.73 33.47
N TRP A 599 -12.73 -35.92 33.61
CA TRP A 599 -12.00 -35.26 32.54
C TRP A 599 -10.52 -35.60 32.56
N GLU A 600 -9.93 -35.70 31.37
CA GLU A 600 -8.51 -35.87 31.10
C GLU A 600 -8.03 -34.63 30.34
N VAL A 601 -6.90 -34.03 30.71
CA VAL A 601 -6.41 -32.83 29.99
C VAL A 601 -5.58 -33.26 28.78
N VAL A 602 -5.92 -32.73 27.61
CA VAL A 602 -5.24 -33.01 26.34
C VAL A 602 -4.29 -31.88 25.95
N ILE A 603 -4.77 -30.64 25.93
CA ILE A 603 -3.96 -29.43 25.67
C ILE A 603 -4.06 -28.50 26.87
N LYS A 604 -2.95 -27.86 27.22
CA LYS A 604 -2.91 -26.68 28.11
C LYS A 604 -2.14 -25.55 27.43
N LYS A 605 -2.70 -24.33 27.46
CA LYS A 605 -2.03 -23.10 27.03
C LYS A 605 -2.14 -22.06 28.16
N PRO A 606 -1.11 -21.23 28.40
CA PRO A 606 -1.17 -20.18 29.40
C PRO A 606 -2.07 -19.03 28.92
N PHE A 607 -2.96 -18.55 29.79
CA PHE A 607 -3.85 -17.43 29.51
C PHE A 607 -3.83 -16.43 30.67
N LEU A 608 -3.80 -15.13 30.38
CA LEU A 608 -3.56 -14.09 31.38
C LEU A 608 -4.78 -13.85 32.27
N ASP A 609 -4.61 -14.06 33.57
CA ASP A 609 -5.59 -13.73 34.58
C ASP A 609 -5.61 -12.21 34.80
N ALA A 610 -6.63 -11.54 34.26
CA ALA A 610 -6.72 -10.09 34.32
C ALA A 610 -6.98 -9.56 35.74
N GLU A 611 -7.64 -10.32 36.62
CA GLU A 611 -7.98 -9.89 37.98
C GLU A 611 -6.75 -9.94 38.89
N ARG A 612 -5.96 -11.02 38.81
CA ARG A 612 -4.76 -11.22 39.64
C ARG A 612 -3.48 -10.59 39.06
N SER A 613 -3.50 -10.12 37.81
CA SER A 613 -2.35 -9.45 37.18
C SER A 613 -2.31 -7.95 37.43
N ARG A 614 -1.12 -7.40 37.71
CA ARG A 614 -0.94 -5.95 37.90
C ARG A 614 -1.27 -5.18 36.62
N ARG A 615 -2.07 -4.10 36.76
CA ARG A 615 -2.63 -3.31 35.64
C ARG A 615 -1.60 -2.85 34.59
N ILE A 616 -0.40 -2.44 35.02
CA ILE A 616 0.67 -1.99 34.12
C ILE A 616 1.28 -3.18 33.34
N PHE A 617 1.59 -4.29 34.01
CA PHE A 617 2.27 -5.44 33.39
C PHE A 617 1.34 -6.31 32.53
N ARG A 618 0.02 -6.22 32.70
CA ARG A 618 -0.98 -6.73 31.73
C ARG A 618 -1.23 -5.77 30.56
N ALA A 619 -0.93 -4.49 30.72
CA ALA A 619 -1.03 -3.50 29.64
C ALA A 619 0.20 -3.56 28.73
N PHE A 620 1.39 -3.61 29.32
CA PHE A 620 2.70 -3.55 28.66
C PHE A 620 3.58 -4.73 29.08
N TYR A 621 4.14 -5.45 28.12
CA TYR A 621 5.07 -6.54 28.34
C TYR A 621 6.50 -6.03 28.46
N ILE A 622 7.13 -6.31 29.59
CA ILE A 622 8.56 -6.06 29.83
C ILE A 622 9.22 -7.44 29.96
N PRO A 623 10.14 -7.81 29.05
CA PRO A 623 10.84 -9.10 29.11
C PRO A 623 11.45 -9.35 30.48
N LEU A 624 11.37 -10.60 30.96
CA LEU A 624 11.81 -11.08 32.28
C LEU A 624 11.09 -10.46 33.49
N VAL A 625 10.60 -9.22 33.42
CA VAL A 625 9.96 -8.51 34.54
C VAL A 625 8.46 -8.80 34.62
N SER A 626 7.73 -8.77 33.50
CA SER A 626 6.27 -8.95 33.51
C SER A 626 5.86 -10.28 34.14
N SER A 627 6.60 -11.36 33.89
CA SER A 627 6.36 -12.71 34.45
C SER A 627 6.37 -12.80 35.98
N HIS A 628 6.93 -11.81 36.69
CA HIS A 628 6.88 -11.73 38.15
C HIS A 628 5.64 -10.98 38.68
N TYR A 629 4.90 -10.30 37.81
CA TYR A 629 3.78 -9.40 38.15
C TYR A 629 2.48 -9.70 37.41
N THR A 630 2.51 -10.61 36.43
CA THR A 630 1.35 -11.20 35.79
C THR A 630 1.14 -12.64 36.28
N THR A 631 -0.12 -13.02 36.44
CA THR A 631 -0.52 -14.38 36.83
C THR A 631 -1.25 -15.01 35.64
N TYR A 632 -0.94 -16.27 35.36
CA TYR A 632 -1.57 -17.02 34.27
C TYR A 632 -2.43 -18.17 34.83
N VAL A 633 -3.53 -18.45 34.15
CA VAL A 633 -4.41 -19.61 34.34
C VAL A 633 -4.33 -20.49 33.10
N ASN A 634 -4.76 -21.75 33.21
CA ASN A 634 -4.72 -22.67 32.07
C ASN A 634 -5.97 -22.50 31.20
N TYR A 635 -5.79 -22.22 29.92
CA TYR A 635 -6.79 -22.47 28.88
C TYR A 635 -6.63 -23.92 28.43
N VAL A 636 -7.67 -24.75 28.62
CA VAL A 636 -7.54 -26.21 28.56
C VAL A 636 -8.51 -26.85 27.57
N LEU A 637 -8.04 -27.89 26.89
CA LEU A 637 -8.88 -28.85 26.17
C LEU A 637 -8.97 -30.12 27.01
N LEU A 638 -10.17 -30.49 27.40
CA LEU A 638 -10.48 -31.66 28.21
C LEU A 638 -11.17 -32.73 27.36
N ARG A 639 -10.76 -33.99 27.53
CA ARG A 639 -11.37 -35.19 26.94
C ARG A 639 -12.13 -35.98 28.01
N ALA A 640 -13.32 -36.48 27.68
CA ALA A 640 -14.09 -37.28 28.62
C ALA A 640 -13.38 -38.61 28.96
N SER A 641 -13.03 -38.80 30.24
CA SER A 641 -12.38 -40.02 30.74
C SER A 641 -13.30 -41.24 30.61
N GLN A 642 -12.75 -42.46 30.52
CA GLN A 642 -13.55 -43.70 30.40
C GLN A 642 -14.53 -43.89 31.57
N ARG A 643 -14.12 -43.56 32.80
CA ARG A 643 -15.03 -43.53 33.98
C ARG A 643 -16.09 -42.43 33.86
N GLY A 644 -15.72 -41.27 33.32
CA GLY A 644 -16.65 -40.20 32.97
C GLY A 644 -17.70 -40.66 31.96
N LYS A 645 -17.28 -41.32 30.88
CA LYS A 645 -18.16 -41.89 29.84
C LYS A 645 -19.14 -42.93 30.41
N ALA A 646 -18.71 -43.79 31.33
CA ALA A 646 -19.60 -44.74 32.01
C ALA A 646 -20.66 -44.03 32.87
N LYS A 647 -20.25 -43.07 33.72
CA LYS A 647 -21.15 -42.27 34.56
C LYS A 647 -22.14 -41.44 33.72
N ARG A 648 -21.69 -40.92 32.58
CA ARG A 648 -22.52 -40.16 31.61
C ARG A 648 -23.53 -41.05 30.89
N ARG A 649 -23.18 -42.28 30.51
CA ARG A 649 -24.13 -43.25 29.94
C ARG A 649 -25.30 -43.56 30.89
N ALA A 650 -25.00 -43.79 32.18
CA ALA A 650 -26.03 -44.00 33.20
C ALA A 650 -26.93 -42.76 33.39
N GLY A 651 -26.35 -41.56 33.42
CA GLY A 651 -27.12 -40.30 33.49
C GLY A 651 -28.01 -40.06 32.26
N LYS A 652 -27.53 -40.44 31.06
CA LYS A 652 -28.31 -40.32 29.82
C LYS A 652 -29.53 -41.23 29.81
N GLN A 653 -29.40 -42.47 30.28
CA GLN A 653 -30.52 -43.40 30.44
C GLN A 653 -31.56 -42.89 31.45
N MET A 654 -31.15 -42.17 32.50
CA MET A 654 -32.08 -41.51 33.41
C MET A 654 -32.78 -40.29 32.78
N GLU A 655 -32.07 -39.42 32.05
CA GLU A 655 -32.69 -38.31 31.29
C GLU A 655 -33.68 -38.82 30.22
N GLU A 656 -33.36 -39.92 29.54
CA GLU A 656 -34.19 -40.55 28.51
C GLU A 656 -35.37 -41.36 29.10
N SER A 657 -35.35 -41.69 30.40
CA SER A 657 -36.47 -42.31 31.13
C SER A 657 -37.34 -41.31 31.91
N ALA A 658 -36.95 -40.04 31.94
CA ALA A 658 -37.64 -38.93 32.62
C ALA A 658 -38.29 -37.94 31.63
N ARG A 659 -38.29 -38.27 30.35
CA ARG A 659 -39.00 -37.62 29.24
C ARG A 659 -40.06 -38.57 28.69
#